data_AF-A0A4Z0L202-F1
#
_entry.id   AF-A0A4Z0L202-F1
#
_cell.length_a   1.000
_cell.length_b   1.000
_cell.length_c   1.000
_cell.angle_alpha   90.00
_cell.angle_beta   90.00
_cell.angle_gamma   90.00
#
_symmetry.space_group_name_H-M   'P 1'
#
loop_
_entity.id
_entity.type
_entity.pdbx_description
1 polymer ?
#
loop_
_entity_poly.entity_id
_entity_poly.type
_entity_poly.pdbx_seq_one_letter_code
_entity_poly.pdbx_strand_id
1 'polypeptide(L)'
;AALQQLNQNPGNHLYTDGWLYDYGRQPEQELQFITHLRNRTPISAWGVRPRLQFLMLMLFKGGTEAFRAFNQNYRALGAGENFLPCEHRLTDLLADAIATASGYDVAPFIQLCGLPVDAFTREQIAAQAVKPVWPLYDLLPEREWESARQQLGLDSFVWLVENAELAALNKTGTLTLTLNIDQPEQLYGRALTLHDNAGNTYTLPVNDSTLTLTPLPIGIYHLTLPKGRSQKYRPDTDYVVIREGENALTVNFTALQDSAAHNEQLIFLGYGDMPFARLAVDHEARQLVLDITKATPHSYFANTLYASITVLTASGEKVFERKMNGTNCATGKIVVPFSDHYHLYLYHAEPGRLKASPGYLTLVSSTKYQLLRLDSEGLYHFSLNNDPAADLQAMFIHRADAIRACPSLMAQPYAACKNDLWLMLSHIEEPTRSALMRDSVDVLPTDNSEPGEGIGKGVTLQLRGQGDRTFCQLAYDNRQQRMTIETLAGQPHPYYTATYSTLTVKEESGEVIYSRHYDGITHYSADSDTVVLQAGMYIELFHDEPYRCNAINETTGQNVTLKKHNRWRVVSDGLEVDSAEQTEEKNTSDAAALYGDKFSWQLIGKEENGFASMEIDIRAQQFIFTAYPIVPHSDFATEYAAVTIYNTRGTVVYRQSIKGSVQLGGYTDVCGLDEDYTIEVFHAEGADQSVIRNPLNGESWPQPQHVIWQITARGLQRLTTN
;
A
#
# COMPACT_ATOMS: atom_id res chain seq x y z
N ALA A 1 -26.05 17.65 25.80
CA ALA A 1 -27.03 16.89 26.61
C ALA A 1 -28.47 17.42 26.57
N ALA A 2 -28.74 18.72 26.39
CA ALA A 2 -30.11 19.28 26.55
C ALA A 2 -31.11 19.09 25.37
N LEU A 3 -30.72 18.46 24.25
CA LEU A 3 -31.59 18.28 23.07
C LEU A 3 -32.00 16.82 22.79
N GLN A 4 -31.42 15.84 23.49
CA GLN A 4 -31.59 14.41 23.18
C GLN A 4 -32.80 13.73 23.86
N GLN A 5 -33.56 14.43 24.71
CA GLN A 5 -34.74 13.87 25.37
C GLN A 5 -35.87 14.89 25.38
N LEU A 6 -36.42 15.15 24.21
CA LEU A 6 -37.39 16.20 23.98
C LEU A 6 -38.83 15.71 24.24
N ASN A 7 -39.16 14.42 24.06
CA ASN A 7 -40.51 13.91 24.33
C ASN A 7 -40.85 13.68 25.82
N GLN A 8 -39.88 13.64 26.74
CA GLN A 8 -40.18 13.46 28.16
C GLN A 8 -40.47 14.75 28.92
N ASN A 9 -40.34 15.91 28.25
CA ASN A 9 -40.66 17.19 28.84
C ASN A 9 -42.07 17.63 28.41
N PRO A 10 -43.08 17.63 29.30
CA PRO A 10 -44.48 17.92 28.95
C PRO A 10 -44.73 19.34 28.40
N GLY A 11 -43.72 20.23 28.40
CA GLY A 11 -43.77 21.54 27.75
C GLY A 11 -43.15 21.61 26.36
N ASN A 12 -42.74 20.49 25.76
CA ASN A 12 -42.09 20.49 24.46
C ASN A 12 -43.04 20.11 23.32
N HIS A 13 -43.31 21.10 22.46
CA HIS A 13 -44.28 21.02 21.38
C HIS A 13 -43.66 20.72 20.00
N LEU A 14 -42.36 20.38 19.94
CA LEU A 14 -41.65 20.17 18.66
C LEU A 14 -42.37 19.17 17.75
N TYR A 15 -42.76 18.02 18.31
CA TYR A 15 -43.38 16.93 17.56
C TYR A 15 -44.91 17.06 17.43
N THR A 16 -45.57 17.80 18.33
CA THR A 16 -47.03 17.94 18.36
C THR A 16 -47.54 19.13 17.56
N ASP A 17 -46.92 20.31 17.71
CA ASP A 17 -47.38 21.57 17.11
C ASP A 17 -46.27 22.27 16.30
N GLY A 18 -45.07 21.69 16.26
CA GLY A 18 -43.91 22.26 15.58
C GLY A 18 -44.05 22.24 14.06
N TRP A 19 -43.65 23.35 13.42
CA TRP A 19 -43.69 23.49 11.97
C TRP A 19 -42.81 22.45 11.25
N LEU A 20 -41.68 22.03 11.84
CA LEU A 20 -40.77 21.04 11.28
C LEU A 20 -41.49 19.72 10.96
N TYR A 21 -42.36 19.27 11.87
CA TYR A 21 -43.10 18.01 11.75
C TYR A 21 -44.55 18.20 11.30
N ASP A 22 -44.80 19.29 10.56
CA ASP A 22 -46.12 19.61 9.97
C ASP A 22 -47.28 19.50 10.97
N TYR A 23 -47.09 20.05 12.17
CA TYR A 23 -48.12 20.14 13.22
C TYR A 23 -48.66 18.77 13.66
N GLY A 24 -47.77 17.85 14.02
CA GLY A 24 -48.15 16.53 14.57
C GLY A 24 -47.99 15.35 13.61
N ARG A 25 -47.47 15.59 12.40
CA ARG A 25 -47.34 14.59 11.32
C ARG A 25 -45.91 14.08 11.18
N GLN A 26 -45.28 13.78 12.32
CA GLN A 26 -43.91 13.28 12.38
C GLN A 26 -43.69 12.05 11.48
N PRO A 27 -44.52 10.98 11.53
CA PRO A 27 -44.29 9.79 10.72
C PRO A 27 -44.25 10.09 9.21
N GLU A 28 -45.15 10.95 8.71
CA GLU A 28 -45.17 11.30 7.28
C GLU A 28 -43.97 12.15 6.86
N GLN A 29 -43.54 13.09 7.70
CA GLN A 29 -42.37 13.92 7.41
C GLN A 29 -41.08 13.08 7.42
N GLU A 30 -40.94 12.17 8.37
CA GLU A 30 -39.77 11.27 8.45
C GLU A 30 -39.74 10.28 7.29
N LEU A 31 -40.88 9.72 6.90
CA LEU A 31 -40.96 8.87 5.72
C LEU A 31 -40.63 9.63 4.43
N GLN A 32 -41.07 10.89 4.31
CA GLN A 32 -40.68 11.74 3.18
C GLN A 32 -39.17 11.98 3.16
N PHE A 33 -38.55 12.26 4.30
CA PHE A 33 -37.10 12.43 4.43
C PHE A 33 -36.35 11.14 4.02
N ILE A 34 -36.75 9.98 4.55
CA ILE A 34 -36.18 8.68 4.18
C ILE A 34 -36.34 8.41 2.68
N THR A 35 -37.50 8.75 2.11
CA THR A 35 -37.76 8.58 0.67
C THR A 35 -36.79 9.40 -0.18
N HIS A 36 -36.51 10.65 0.23
CA HIS A 36 -35.51 11.48 -0.46
C HIS A 36 -34.11 10.86 -0.41
N LEU A 37 -33.70 10.30 0.73
CA LEU A 37 -32.41 9.64 0.91
C LEU A 37 -32.32 8.36 0.06
N ARG A 38 -33.30 7.46 0.16
CA ARG A 38 -33.36 6.20 -0.61
C ARG A 38 -33.32 6.45 -2.12
N ASN A 39 -34.04 7.47 -2.59
CA ASN A 39 -34.09 7.84 -4.01
C ASN A 39 -32.88 8.67 -4.47
N ARG A 40 -31.93 9.00 -3.58
CA ARG A 40 -30.82 9.93 -3.84
C ARG A 40 -31.30 11.24 -4.49
N THR A 41 -32.45 11.74 -4.03
CA THR A 41 -33.03 12.98 -4.57
C THR A 41 -32.08 14.14 -4.22
N PRO A 42 -31.65 14.98 -5.17
CA PRO A 42 -30.79 16.12 -4.86
C PRO A 42 -31.47 17.07 -3.86
N ILE A 43 -30.73 17.56 -2.85
CA ILE A 43 -31.27 18.48 -1.84
C ILE A 43 -31.93 19.72 -2.46
N SER A 44 -31.44 20.18 -3.61
CA SER A 44 -32.02 21.30 -4.37
C SER A 44 -33.47 21.06 -4.83
N ALA A 45 -33.93 19.81 -4.85
CA ALA A 45 -35.31 19.43 -5.14
C ALA A 45 -36.17 19.17 -3.88
N TRP A 46 -35.57 19.18 -2.68
CA TRP A 46 -36.31 18.94 -1.43
C TRP A 46 -37.17 20.14 -1.04
N GLY A 47 -38.30 19.86 -0.37
CA GLY A 47 -39.09 20.87 0.31
C GLY A 47 -38.34 21.49 1.50
N VAL A 48 -38.84 22.62 2.01
CA VAL A 48 -38.17 23.36 3.09
C VAL A 48 -38.09 22.54 4.39
N ARG A 49 -39.10 21.71 4.71
CA ARG A 49 -39.12 20.86 5.92
C ARG A 49 -38.03 19.78 5.92
N PRO A 50 -37.87 18.92 4.90
CA PRO A 50 -36.76 17.97 4.83
C PRO A 50 -35.37 18.63 4.89
N ARG A 51 -35.20 19.81 4.29
CA ARG A 51 -33.94 20.57 4.39
C ARG A 51 -33.66 21.05 5.81
N LEU A 52 -34.70 21.54 6.50
CA LEU A 52 -34.58 21.92 7.91
C LEU A 52 -34.30 20.70 8.78
N GLN A 53 -34.96 19.56 8.52
CA GLN A 53 -34.73 18.32 9.25
C GLN A 53 -33.28 17.83 9.14
N PHE A 54 -32.68 17.89 7.95
CA PHE A 54 -31.26 17.61 7.73
C PHE A 54 -30.36 18.43 8.67
N LEU A 55 -30.55 19.75 8.73
CA LEU A 55 -29.79 20.62 9.63
C LEU A 55 -30.05 20.29 11.10
N MET A 56 -31.33 20.09 11.46
CA MET A 56 -31.73 19.84 12.84
C MET A 56 -31.20 18.51 13.36
N LEU A 57 -31.11 17.46 12.55
CA LEU A 57 -30.54 16.17 12.98
C LEU A 57 -29.07 16.30 13.40
N MET A 58 -28.27 17.05 12.65
CA MET A 58 -26.89 17.35 13.03
C MET A 58 -26.82 18.19 14.31
N LEU A 59 -27.68 19.22 14.43
CA LEU A 59 -27.72 20.08 15.61
C LEU A 59 -28.30 19.40 16.85
N PHE A 60 -29.18 18.41 16.71
CA PHE A 60 -29.65 17.60 17.83
C PHE A 60 -28.52 16.73 18.37
N LYS A 61 -27.67 16.19 17.50
CA LYS A 61 -26.50 15.40 17.91
C LYS A 61 -25.37 16.27 18.47
N GLY A 62 -25.00 17.36 17.79
CA GLY A 62 -23.96 18.30 18.25
C GLY A 62 -24.39 19.23 19.39
N GLY A 63 -25.70 19.42 19.60
CA GLY A 63 -26.21 20.28 20.65
C GLY A 63 -25.89 21.78 20.48
N THR A 64 -26.23 22.55 21.50
CA THR A 64 -26.14 24.02 21.48
C THR A 64 -24.71 24.55 21.47
N GLU A 65 -23.76 23.80 22.02
CA GLU A 65 -22.34 24.19 22.04
C GLU A 65 -21.74 24.17 20.63
N ALA A 66 -21.98 23.11 19.85
CA ALA A 66 -21.58 23.07 18.44
C ALA A 66 -22.21 24.21 17.62
N PHE A 67 -23.50 24.50 17.83
CA PHE A 67 -24.14 25.61 17.12
C PHE A 67 -23.55 26.98 17.49
N ARG A 68 -23.17 27.17 18.76
CA ARG A 68 -22.46 28.37 19.21
C ARG A 68 -21.09 28.46 18.55
N ALA A 69 -20.32 27.38 18.56
CA ALA A 69 -18.98 27.30 17.96
C ALA A 69 -19.04 27.61 16.46
N PHE A 70 -19.94 26.97 15.70
CA PHE A 70 -20.16 27.26 14.28
C PHE A 70 -20.35 28.76 14.02
N ASN A 71 -21.23 29.41 14.78
CA ASN A 71 -21.51 30.83 14.64
C ASN A 71 -20.33 31.74 15.04
N GLN A 72 -19.54 31.35 16.06
CA GLN A 72 -18.34 32.07 16.46
C GLN A 72 -17.23 31.94 15.42
N ASN A 73 -16.97 30.73 14.93
CA ASN A 73 -15.98 30.44 13.91
C ASN A 73 -16.29 31.21 12.62
N TYR A 74 -17.55 31.19 12.16
CA TYR A 74 -17.94 31.95 10.98
C TYR A 74 -17.76 33.47 11.14
N ARG A 75 -18.09 34.04 12.31
CA ARG A 75 -17.87 35.47 12.58
C ARG A 75 -16.38 35.83 12.64
N ALA A 76 -15.54 34.94 13.16
CA ALA A 76 -14.10 35.13 13.19
C ALA A 76 -13.52 35.16 11.77
N LEU A 77 -13.93 34.22 10.91
CA LEU A 77 -13.57 34.22 9.49
C LEU A 77 -14.06 35.49 8.79
N GLY A 78 -15.33 35.86 9.03
CA GLY A 78 -15.96 37.05 8.45
C GLY A 78 -15.35 38.39 8.85
N ALA A 79 -14.49 38.42 9.88
CA ALA A 79 -13.77 39.62 10.29
C ALA A 79 -12.46 39.85 9.51
N GLY A 80 -12.02 38.89 8.69
CA GLY A 80 -10.81 39.00 7.88
C GLY A 80 -10.98 39.95 6.68
N GLU A 81 -9.95 40.74 6.37
CA GLU A 81 -9.98 41.73 5.27
C GLU A 81 -10.22 41.10 3.88
N ASN A 82 -9.81 39.84 3.69
CA ASN A 82 -9.94 39.09 2.44
C ASN A 82 -11.00 37.98 2.51
N PHE A 83 -11.95 38.06 3.46
CA PHE A 83 -12.96 37.02 3.63
C PHE A 83 -13.79 36.81 2.36
N LEU A 84 -13.76 35.59 1.83
CA LEU A 84 -14.62 35.15 0.73
C LEU A 84 -15.58 34.10 1.28
N PRO A 85 -16.89 34.41 1.48
CA PRO A 85 -17.86 33.48 2.06
C PRO A 85 -17.90 32.10 1.38
N CYS A 86 -17.54 32.06 0.11
CA CYS A 86 -17.57 30.85 -0.68
C CYS A 86 -16.35 29.92 -0.56
N GLU A 87 -15.26 30.39 0.04
CA GLU A 87 -14.14 29.52 0.43
C GLU A 87 -14.51 28.70 1.69
N HIS A 88 -15.65 29.01 2.32
CA HIS A 88 -16.10 28.35 3.54
C HIS A 88 -17.50 27.76 3.36
N ARG A 89 -17.59 26.49 2.96
CA ARG A 89 -18.89 25.85 2.77
C ARG A 89 -19.57 25.62 4.12
N LEU A 90 -20.90 25.78 4.14
CA LEU A 90 -21.71 25.52 5.32
C LEU A 90 -21.50 24.10 5.87
N THR A 91 -21.38 23.11 4.98
CA THR A 91 -21.17 21.70 5.37
C THR A 91 -19.85 21.48 6.07
N ASP A 92 -18.77 22.06 5.57
CA ASP A 92 -17.42 21.95 6.15
C ASP A 92 -17.38 22.62 7.53
N LEU A 93 -17.86 23.87 7.61
CA LEU A 93 -17.91 24.63 8.86
C LEU A 93 -18.78 23.97 9.94
N LEU A 94 -19.90 23.38 9.55
CA LEU A 94 -20.80 22.73 10.49
C LEU A 94 -20.24 21.38 10.96
N ALA A 95 -19.66 20.59 10.05
CA ALA A 95 -19.02 19.33 10.39
C ALA A 95 -17.85 19.54 11.35
N ASP A 96 -16.96 20.50 11.05
CA ASP A 96 -15.83 20.87 11.90
C ASP A 96 -16.29 21.36 13.29
N ALA A 97 -17.27 22.28 13.33
CA ALA A 97 -17.78 22.78 14.60
C ALA A 97 -18.42 21.68 15.48
N ILE A 98 -19.12 20.71 14.88
CA ILE A 98 -19.69 19.58 15.62
C ILE A 98 -18.60 18.62 16.09
N ALA A 99 -17.62 18.32 15.25
CA ALA A 99 -16.48 17.48 15.60
C ALA A 99 -15.71 18.06 16.79
N THR A 100 -15.27 19.32 16.69
CA THR A 100 -14.45 19.96 17.72
C THR A 100 -15.24 20.24 19.01
N ALA A 101 -16.49 20.70 18.93
CA ALA A 101 -17.24 21.09 20.13
C ALA A 101 -17.95 19.92 20.83
N SER A 102 -18.24 18.82 20.10
CA SER A 102 -19.10 17.74 20.60
C SER A 102 -18.53 16.34 20.45
N GLY A 103 -17.40 16.18 19.75
CA GLY A 103 -16.76 14.88 19.57
C GLY A 103 -17.51 13.95 18.61
N TYR A 104 -18.35 14.49 17.73
CA TYR A 104 -19.12 13.71 16.75
C TYR A 104 -18.73 14.08 15.32
N ASP A 105 -18.61 13.07 14.48
CA ASP A 105 -18.42 13.24 13.05
C ASP A 105 -19.73 13.03 12.28
N VAL A 106 -20.25 14.13 11.74
CA VAL A 106 -21.45 14.18 10.92
C VAL A 106 -21.17 14.19 9.41
N ALA A 107 -19.89 14.19 8.99
CA ALA A 107 -19.51 14.13 7.59
C ALA A 107 -20.15 12.96 6.83
N PRO A 108 -20.20 11.71 7.36
CA PRO A 108 -20.86 10.61 6.66
C PRO A 108 -22.35 10.88 6.45
N PHE A 109 -23.05 11.51 7.40
CA PHE A 109 -24.45 11.88 7.25
C PHE A 109 -24.67 12.99 6.22
N ILE A 110 -23.77 13.98 6.15
CA ILE A 110 -23.81 15.03 5.11
C ILE A 110 -23.66 14.40 3.72
N GLN A 111 -22.74 13.46 3.57
CA GLN A 111 -22.52 12.71 2.33
C GLN A 111 -23.73 11.83 1.95
N LEU A 112 -24.36 11.17 2.93
CA LEU A 112 -25.61 10.42 2.72
C LEU A 112 -26.71 11.30 2.12
N CYS A 113 -26.78 12.57 2.53
CA CYS A 113 -27.74 13.53 1.99
C CYS A 113 -27.35 14.08 0.61
N GLY A 114 -26.22 13.65 0.05
CA GLY A 114 -25.75 14.05 -1.29
C GLY A 114 -25.03 15.40 -1.33
N LEU A 115 -24.52 15.88 -0.20
CA LEU A 115 -23.69 17.08 -0.15
C LEU A 115 -22.21 16.73 0.05
N PRO A 116 -21.29 17.49 -0.56
CA PRO A 116 -19.87 17.29 -0.34
C PRO A 116 -19.41 17.89 1.00
N VAL A 117 -18.47 17.22 1.62
CA VAL A 117 -17.56 17.77 2.64
C VAL A 117 -16.16 17.74 2.03
N ASP A 118 -15.43 18.85 2.15
CA ASP A 118 -14.06 19.00 1.69
C ASP A 118 -13.16 17.87 2.22
N ALA A 119 -12.27 17.36 1.37
CA ALA A 119 -11.46 16.19 1.69
C ALA A 119 -10.51 16.45 2.86
N PHE A 120 -9.85 17.62 2.88
CA PHE A 120 -8.94 18.00 3.96
C PHE A 120 -9.71 18.15 5.28
N THR A 121 -10.89 18.77 5.24
CA THR A 121 -11.78 18.87 6.41
C THR A 121 -12.16 17.49 6.95
N ARG A 122 -12.50 16.52 6.07
CA ARG A 122 -12.81 15.14 6.51
C ARG A 122 -11.61 14.47 7.17
N GLU A 123 -10.40 14.64 6.65
CA GLU A 123 -9.19 14.06 7.24
C GLU A 123 -8.85 14.69 8.59
N GLN A 124 -9.02 16.01 8.72
CA GLN A 124 -8.88 16.70 10.01
C GLN A 124 -9.88 16.20 11.04
N ILE A 125 -11.14 16.02 10.66
CA ILE A 125 -12.19 15.46 11.52
C ILE A 125 -11.82 14.02 11.92
N ALA A 126 -11.52 13.15 10.95
CA ALA A 126 -11.16 11.75 11.23
C ALA A 126 -9.94 11.63 12.17
N ALA A 127 -8.99 12.56 12.07
CA ALA A 127 -7.83 12.60 12.95
C ALA A 127 -8.13 13.06 14.40
N GLN A 128 -9.28 13.71 14.67
CA GLN A 128 -9.65 14.22 16.01
C GLN A 128 -10.21 13.14 16.95
N ALA A 129 -10.15 11.85 16.59
CA ALA A 129 -10.71 10.74 17.38
C ALA A 129 -12.19 10.95 17.76
N VAL A 130 -12.95 11.54 16.83
CA VAL A 130 -14.39 11.81 16.99
C VAL A 130 -15.23 10.63 16.51
N LYS A 131 -16.44 10.52 17.03
CA LYS A 131 -17.31 9.36 16.79
C LYS A 131 -18.21 9.60 15.58
N PRO A 132 -18.11 8.82 14.49
CA PRO A 132 -19.00 8.95 13.36
C PRO A 132 -20.43 8.63 13.77
N VAL A 133 -21.40 9.33 13.17
CA VAL A 133 -22.82 9.16 13.49
C VAL A 133 -23.65 8.85 12.25
N TRP A 134 -24.69 8.05 12.42
CA TRP A 134 -25.51 7.54 11.32
C TRP A 134 -26.99 7.45 11.71
N PRO A 135 -27.96 7.62 10.79
CA PRO A 135 -29.37 7.49 11.14
C PRO A 135 -29.75 6.04 11.49
N LEU A 136 -30.46 5.85 12.61
CA LEU A 136 -30.83 4.51 13.12
C LEU A 136 -31.60 3.66 12.09
N TYR A 137 -32.53 4.25 11.35
CA TYR A 137 -33.40 3.54 10.41
C TYR A 137 -32.62 2.77 9.33
N ASP A 138 -31.40 3.20 8.99
CA ASP A 138 -30.61 2.60 7.92
C ASP A 138 -29.78 1.39 8.39
N LEU A 139 -29.69 1.16 9.70
CA LEU A 139 -28.91 0.06 10.30
C LEU A 139 -29.73 -1.23 10.48
N LEU A 140 -31.05 -1.12 10.43
CA LEU A 140 -31.99 -2.16 10.82
C LEU A 140 -33.14 -2.27 9.80
N PRO A 141 -33.76 -3.46 9.66
CA PRO A 141 -34.97 -3.61 8.85
C PRO A 141 -36.14 -2.80 9.45
N GLU A 142 -37.04 -2.33 8.59
CA GLU A 142 -38.15 -1.43 8.95
C GLU A 142 -39.03 -1.93 10.10
N ARG A 143 -39.24 -3.25 10.16
CA ARG A 143 -40.02 -3.90 11.23
C ARG A 143 -39.41 -3.74 12.64
N GLU A 144 -38.13 -3.37 12.74
CA GLU A 144 -37.38 -3.26 14.01
C GLU A 144 -37.11 -1.80 14.40
N TRP A 145 -37.47 -0.83 13.55
CA TRP A 145 -37.22 0.59 13.82
C TRP A 145 -37.84 1.06 15.13
N GLU A 146 -39.11 0.74 15.36
CA GLU A 146 -39.84 1.22 16.54
C GLU A 146 -39.35 0.56 17.83
N SER A 147 -39.07 -0.75 17.80
CA SER A 147 -38.49 -1.44 18.96
C SER A 147 -37.09 -0.93 19.30
N ALA A 148 -36.25 -0.70 18.29
CA ALA A 148 -34.90 -0.18 18.50
C ALA A 148 -34.93 1.27 19.00
N ARG A 149 -35.79 2.12 18.42
CA ARG A 149 -36.02 3.49 18.89
C ARG A 149 -36.40 3.52 20.38
N GLN A 150 -37.36 2.68 20.78
CA GLN A 150 -37.81 2.59 22.17
C GLN A 150 -36.70 2.08 23.11
N GLN A 151 -35.98 1.04 22.71
CA GLN A 151 -34.89 0.45 23.48
C GLN A 151 -33.73 1.44 23.71
N LEU A 152 -33.43 2.27 22.71
CA LEU A 152 -32.40 3.31 22.78
C LEU A 152 -32.90 4.61 23.41
N GLY A 153 -34.20 4.72 23.72
CA GLY A 153 -34.79 5.93 24.29
C GLY A 153 -34.75 7.15 23.37
N LEU A 154 -34.83 6.94 22.05
CA LEU A 154 -34.75 8.00 21.04
C LEU A 154 -36.14 8.55 20.69
N ASP A 155 -36.23 9.83 20.33
CA ASP A 155 -37.48 10.45 19.91
C ASP A 155 -37.92 10.06 18.49
N SER A 156 -37.00 9.52 17.70
CA SER A 156 -37.21 9.18 16.28
C SER A 156 -36.20 8.16 15.78
N PHE A 157 -36.60 7.34 14.81
CA PHE A 157 -35.70 6.41 14.13
C PHE A 157 -34.82 7.09 13.05
N VAL A 158 -35.05 8.36 12.70
CA VAL A 158 -34.12 9.11 11.82
C VAL A 158 -33.01 9.84 12.58
N TRP A 159 -32.99 9.74 13.91
CA TRP A 159 -31.94 10.34 14.73
C TRP A 159 -30.58 9.72 14.48
N LEU A 160 -29.54 10.55 14.59
CA LEU A 160 -28.16 10.15 14.42
C LEU A 160 -27.65 9.49 15.69
N VAL A 161 -27.17 8.26 15.54
CA VAL A 161 -26.63 7.43 16.62
C VAL A 161 -25.16 7.13 16.36
N GLU A 162 -24.39 6.98 17.44
CA GLU A 162 -23.02 6.48 17.45
C GLU A 162 -22.98 4.99 17.86
N ASN A 163 -21.84 4.33 17.64
CA ASN A 163 -21.74 2.87 17.81
C ASN A 163 -21.91 2.41 19.27
N ALA A 164 -21.45 3.17 20.27
CA ALA A 164 -21.66 2.80 21.67
C ALA A 164 -23.13 2.92 22.10
N GLU A 165 -23.91 3.83 21.50
CA GLU A 165 -25.37 3.88 21.72
C GLU A 165 -26.04 2.61 21.16
N LEU A 166 -25.60 2.14 20.00
CA LEU A 166 -26.13 0.93 19.33
C LEU A 166 -25.81 -0.38 20.06
N ALA A 167 -24.76 -0.42 20.89
CA ALA A 167 -24.31 -1.64 21.58
C ALA A 167 -25.42 -2.31 22.39
N ALA A 168 -26.38 -1.53 22.92
CA ALA A 168 -27.52 -2.04 23.68
C ALA A 168 -28.45 -2.97 22.87
N LEU A 169 -28.42 -2.88 21.53
CA LEU A 169 -29.22 -3.72 20.63
C LEU A 169 -28.61 -5.13 20.44
N ASN A 170 -27.31 -5.31 20.72
CA ASN A 170 -26.58 -6.56 20.55
C ASN A 170 -26.75 -7.20 19.15
N LYS A 171 -26.66 -6.37 18.11
CA LYS A 171 -26.77 -6.77 16.70
C LYS A 171 -25.41 -6.72 16.03
N THR A 172 -25.16 -7.67 15.14
CA THR A 172 -23.90 -7.78 14.38
C THR A 172 -24.16 -7.98 12.89
N GLY A 173 -23.15 -7.67 12.07
CA GLY A 173 -23.09 -7.99 10.67
C GLY A 173 -21.75 -8.61 10.27
N THR A 174 -21.71 -9.13 9.05
CA THR A 174 -20.50 -9.57 8.34
C THR A 174 -20.21 -8.56 7.24
N LEU A 175 -18.95 -8.18 7.07
CA LEU A 175 -18.51 -7.32 5.97
C LEU A 175 -17.64 -8.12 4.99
N THR A 176 -18.04 -8.13 3.73
CA THR A 176 -17.17 -8.45 2.60
C THR A 176 -16.72 -7.14 1.94
N LEU A 177 -15.43 -6.84 2.06
CA LEU A 177 -14.79 -5.65 1.50
C LEU A 177 -13.98 -6.03 0.25
N THR A 178 -14.36 -5.50 -0.91
CA THR A 178 -13.63 -5.70 -2.17
C THR A 178 -12.84 -4.44 -2.51
N LEU A 179 -11.54 -4.58 -2.71
CA LEU A 179 -10.62 -3.52 -3.13
C LEU A 179 -10.48 -3.59 -4.66
N ASN A 180 -11.10 -2.64 -5.36
CA ASN A 180 -10.98 -2.52 -6.81
C ASN A 180 -9.86 -1.53 -7.15
N ILE A 181 -8.71 -2.07 -7.55
CA ILE A 181 -7.47 -1.33 -7.85
C ILE A 181 -6.77 -2.00 -9.04
N ASP A 182 -6.11 -1.20 -9.87
CA ASP A 182 -5.34 -1.64 -11.04
C ASP A 182 -3.98 -2.27 -10.67
N GLN A 183 -3.28 -1.75 -9.66
CA GLN A 183 -2.00 -2.27 -9.13
C GLN A 183 -2.13 -2.71 -7.66
N PRO A 184 -2.65 -3.92 -7.37
CA PRO A 184 -2.85 -4.39 -5.99
C PRO A 184 -1.58 -4.47 -5.12
N GLU A 185 -0.41 -4.65 -5.73
CA GLU A 185 0.92 -4.62 -5.09
C GLU A 185 1.23 -3.28 -4.40
N GLN A 186 0.57 -2.19 -4.81
CA GLN A 186 0.67 -0.87 -4.17
C GLN A 186 0.07 -0.86 -2.76
N LEU A 187 -0.86 -1.78 -2.47
CA LEU A 187 -1.53 -1.91 -1.17
C LEU A 187 -1.10 -3.16 -0.41
N TYR A 188 -0.56 -4.17 -1.08
CA TYR A 188 -0.29 -5.47 -0.49
C TYR A 188 0.60 -5.38 0.76
N GLY A 189 0.23 -6.13 1.80
CA GLY A 189 0.89 -6.19 3.11
C GLY A 189 0.55 -5.03 4.04
N ARG A 190 -0.05 -3.94 3.55
CA ARG A 190 -0.31 -2.74 4.36
C ARG A 190 -1.58 -2.87 5.19
N ALA A 191 -1.59 -2.18 6.32
CA ALA A 191 -2.70 -2.23 7.25
C ALA A 191 -3.89 -1.42 6.73
N LEU A 192 -5.06 -2.04 6.79
CA LEU A 192 -6.36 -1.41 6.67
C LEU A 192 -7.01 -1.42 8.06
N THR A 193 -7.64 -0.32 8.45
CA THR A 193 -8.28 -0.21 9.77
C THR A 193 -9.72 0.27 9.68
N LEU A 194 -10.62 -0.42 10.37
CA LEU A 194 -11.98 0.04 10.69
C LEU A 194 -12.01 0.48 12.15
N HIS A 195 -12.49 1.67 12.43
CA HIS A 195 -12.63 2.13 13.82
C HIS A 195 -13.82 3.07 14.00
N ASP A 196 -14.37 3.10 15.21
CA ASP A 196 -15.52 3.94 15.57
C ASP A 196 -15.18 5.07 16.55
N ASN A 197 -13.92 5.15 17.00
CA ASN A 197 -13.48 6.06 18.05
C ASN A 197 -14.31 5.97 19.35
N ALA A 198 -14.96 4.84 19.58
CA ALA A 198 -15.77 4.51 20.75
C ALA A 198 -15.34 3.19 21.43
N GLY A 199 -14.21 2.62 20.99
CA GLY A 199 -13.58 1.44 21.60
C GLY A 199 -13.44 0.24 20.67
N ASN A 200 -14.02 0.29 19.47
CA ASN A 200 -13.87 -0.77 18.48
C ASN A 200 -12.86 -0.36 17.40
N THR A 201 -11.81 -1.15 17.26
CA THR A 201 -10.79 -1.01 16.21
C THR A 201 -10.46 -2.38 15.65
N TYR A 202 -10.54 -2.53 14.34
CA TYR A 202 -10.22 -3.75 13.60
C TYR A 202 -9.16 -3.43 12.57
N THR A 203 -7.98 -4.04 12.72
CA THR A 203 -6.85 -3.84 11.79
C THR A 203 -6.53 -5.16 11.11
N LEU A 204 -6.38 -5.12 9.79
CA LEU A 204 -6.05 -6.30 8.99
C LEU A 204 -5.05 -5.92 7.87
N PRO A 205 -4.11 -6.79 7.51
CA PRO A 205 -3.23 -6.56 6.38
C PRO A 205 -3.96 -6.83 5.05
N VAL A 206 -3.77 -5.97 4.05
CA VAL A 206 -4.25 -6.21 2.69
C VAL A 206 -3.46 -7.37 2.09
N ASN A 207 -4.06 -8.56 2.05
CA ASN A 207 -3.45 -9.78 1.51
C ASN A 207 -4.26 -10.41 0.36
N ASP A 208 -5.40 -9.83 0.04
CA ASP A 208 -6.24 -10.23 -1.08
C ASP A 208 -7.07 -9.03 -1.56
N SER A 209 -7.67 -9.15 -2.74
CA SER A 209 -8.62 -8.16 -3.28
C SER A 209 -9.95 -8.19 -2.54
N THR A 210 -10.28 -9.30 -1.86
CA THR A 210 -11.49 -9.43 -1.05
C THR A 210 -11.15 -9.83 0.37
N LEU A 211 -11.60 -9.03 1.32
CA LEU A 211 -11.35 -9.18 2.74
C LEU A 211 -12.69 -9.41 3.44
N THR A 212 -12.72 -10.33 4.41
CA THR A 212 -13.94 -10.61 5.19
C THR A 212 -13.69 -10.32 6.65
N LEU A 213 -14.58 -9.53 7.26
CA LEU A 213 -14.57 -9.23 8.69
C LEU A 213 -15.89 -9.70 9.30
N THR A 214 -15.80 -10.61 10.27
CA THR A 214 -16.97 -11.14 10.97
C THR A 214 -16.59 -11.68 12.35
N PRO A 215 -17.44 -11.49 13.38
CA PRO A 215 -18.60 -10.59 13.41
C PRO A 215 -18.19 -9.13 13.69
N LEU A 216 -18.95 -8.15 13.18
CA LEU A 216 -18.81 -6.72 13.50
C LEU A 216 -20.11 -6.20 14.13
N PRO A 217 -20.09 -5.41 15.23
CA PRO A 217 -21.27 -4.70 15.71
C PRO A 217 -21.85 -3.77 14.65
N ILE A 218 -23.18 -3.68 14.57
CA ILE A 218 -23.83 -2.73 13.65
C ILE A 218 -23.42 -1.29 14.00
N GLY A 219 -23.32 -0.44 12.98
CA GLY A 219 -22.93 0.96 13.17
C GLY A 219 -22.19 1.52 11.96
N ILE A 220 -21.54 2.65 12.17
CA ILE A 220 -20.72 3.36 11.18
C ILE A 220 -19.27 3.35 11.65
N TYR A 221 -18.34 3.05 10.74
CA TYR A 221 -16.91 3.01 11.03
C TYR A 221 -16.16 3.89 10.03
N HIS A 222 -15.15 4.60 10.53
CA HIS A 222 -14.12 5.17 9.67
C HIS A 222 -13.31 4.04 9.05
N LEU A 223 -12.98 4.20 7.77
CA LEU A 223 -12.18 3.27 6.99
C LEU A 223 -10.85 3.93 6.63
N THR A 224 -9.79 3.55 7.34
CA THR A 224 -8.42 4.00 7.04
C THR A 224 -7.77 3.02 6.08
N LEU A 225 -7.57 3.46 4.84
CA LEU A 225 -7.03 2.67 3.75
C LEU A 225 -5.60 3.09 3.39
N PRO A 226 -4.72 2.16 3.03
CA PRO A 226 -3.47 2.50 2.37
C PRO A 226 -3.76 3.16 1.01
N LYS A 227 -2.99 4.19 0.64
CA LYS A 227 -3.22 5.03 -0.55
C LYS A 227 -2.08 4.92 -1.60
N GLY A 228 -1.43 3.76 -1.67
CA GLY A 228 -0.39 3.43 -2.66
C GLY A 228 1.06 3.77 -2.25
N ARG A 229 2.06 3.15 -2.91
CA ARG A 229 3.51 3.37 -2.69
C ARG A 229 3.99 4.45 -3.66
N SER A 230 4.69 4.09 -4.73
CA SER A 230 5.05 4.98 -5.83
C SER A 230 3.82 5.61 -6.48
N GLN A 231 2.87 4.78 -6.93
CA GLN A 231 1.59 5.24 -7.47
C GLN A 231 0.65 5.61 -6.34
N LYS A 232 0.10 6.83 -6.38
CA LYS A 232 -0.84 7.33 -5.38
C LYS A 232 -2.28 7.07 -5.80
N TYR A 233 -3.14 6.79 -4.83
CA TYR A 233 -4.56 6.50 -5.07
C TYR A 233 -5.48 7.31 -4.18
N ARG A 234 -6.68 7.58 -4.71
CA ARG A 234 -7.82 8.06 -3.93
C ARG A 234 -8.90 6.98 -3.83
N PRO A 235 -9.22 6.48 -2.63
CA PRO A 235 -10.40 5.67 -2.42
C PRO A 235 -11.67 6.53 -2.54
N ASP A 236 -12.76 5.94 -3.01
CA ASP A 236 -14.05 6.62 -3.19
C ASP A 236 -14.91 6.69 -1.92
N THR A 237 -14.47 6.08 -0.82
CA THR A 237 -15.12 6.16 0.49
C THR A 237 -14.11 6.18 1.64
N ASP A 238 -14.46 6.92 2.70
CA ASP A 238 -13.72 7.00 3.97
C ASP A 238 -14.48 6.31 5.11
N TYR A 239 -15.65 5.72 4.81
CA TYR A 239 -16.56 5.13 5.80
C TYR A 239 -17.16 3.81 5.33
N VAL A 240 -17.60 3.00 6.30
CA VAL A 240 -18.42 1.81 6.05
C VAL A 240 -19.55 1.72 7.08
N VAL A 241 -20.76 1.44 6.59
CA VAL A 241 -21.95 1.19 7.42
C VAL A 241 -22.14 -0.32 7.53
N ILE A 242 -22.16 -0.83 8.75
CA ILE A 242 -22.44 -2.23 9.07
C ILE A 242 -23.91 -2.33 9.52
N ARG A 243 -24.72 -3.00 8.70
CA ARG A 243 -26.12 -3.35 9.01
C ARG A 243 -26.18 -4.76 9.57
N GLU A 244 -27.31 -5.12 10.16
CA GLU A 244 -27.55 -6.51 10.58
C GLU A 244 -27.48 -7.47 9.39
N GLY A 245 -26.73 -8.56 9.53
CA GLY A 245 -26.55 -9.58 8.49
C GLY A 245 -25.37 -9.30 7.55
N GLU A 246 -25.53 -9.65 6.28
CA GLU A 246 -24.46 -9.56 5.27
C GLU A 246 -24.35 -8.16 4.68
N ASN A 247 -23.13 -7.62 4.65
CA ASN A 247 -22.79 -6.33 4.07
C ASN A 247 -21.69 -6.52 3.02
N ALA A 248 -21.84 -5.87 1.88
CA ALA A 248 -20.82 -5.83 0.84
C ALA A 248 -20.45 -4.39 0.52
N LEU A 249 -19.17 -4.09 0.48
CA LEU A 249 -18.63 -2.80 0.06
C LEU A 249 -17.52 -3.03 -0.96
N THR A 250 -17.65 -2.42 -2.14
CA THR A 250 -16.54 -2.29 -3.07
C THR A 250 -15.97 -0.88 -2.93
N VAL A 251 -14.67 -0.80 -2.66
CA VAL A 251 -13.92 0.46 -2.64
C VAL A 251 -13.18 0.59 -3.95
N ASN A 252 -13.44 1.66 -4.70
CA ASN A 252 -12.75 1.94 -5.94
C ASN A 252 -11.56 2.85 -5.67
N PHE A 253 -10.38 2.42 -6.10
CA PHE A 253 -9.15 3.20 -6.01
C PHE A 253 -8.89 3.87 -7.36
N THR A 254 -8.97 5.20 -7.38
CA THR A 254 -8.61 6.00 -8.56
C THR A 254 -7.13 6.35 -8.50
N ALA A 255 -6.35 5.92 -9.49
CA ALA A 255 -4.95 6.32 -9.63
C ALA A 255 -4.87 7.84 -9.85
N LEU A 256 -4.01 8.52 -9.07
CA LEU A 256 -3.80 9.96 -9.15
C LEU A 256 -2.56 10.27 -9.98
N GLN A 257 -2.72 11.17 -10.94
CA GLN A 257 -1.61 11.70 -11.75
C GLN A 257 -1.14 13.08 -11.26
N ASP A 258 -2.02 13.78 -10.56
CA ASP A 258 -1.82 15.12 -10.00
C ASP A 258 -2.81 15.26 -8.81
N SER A 259 -2.84 16.40 -8.15
CA SER A 259 -3.67 16.64 -6.99
C SER A 259 -4.62 17.83 -7.18
N ALA A 260 -5.89 17.65 -6.81
CA ALA A 260 -6.83 18.76 -6.63
C ALA A 260 -6.32 19.85 -5.66
N ALA A 261 -5.28 19.57 -4.87
CA ALA A 261 -4.59 20.54 -4.03
C ALA A 261 -3.89 21.65 -4.83
N HIS A 262 -3.55 21.38 -6.09
CA HIS A 262 -2.97 22.28 -7.08
C HIS A 262 -4.02 23.19 -7.74
N ASN A 263 -5.31 22.88 -7.61
CA ASN A 263 -6.36 23.58 -8.33
C ASN A 263 -6.54 25.04 -7.88
N GLU A 264 -6.69 25.92 -8.88
CA GLU A 264 -7.03 27.34 -8.70
C GLU A 264 -8.48 27.58 -9.16
N GLN A 265 -9.12 28.62 -8.64
CA GLN A 265 -10.47 28.99 -9.04
C GLN A 265 -10.61 30.49 -9.29
N LEU A 266 -11.44 30.82 -10.27
CA LEU A 266 -11.90 32.17 -10.55
C LEU A 266 -13.38 32.29 -10.21
N ILE A 267 -13.73 33.31 -9.43
CA ILE A 267 -15.04 33.50 -8.82
C ILE A 267 -15.64 34.80 -9.35
N PHE A 268 -16.80 34.68 -9.98
CA PHE A 268 -17.50 35.79 -10.61
C PHE A 268 -18.61 36.27 -9.68
N LEU A 269 -18.46 37.49 -9.17
CA LEU A 269 -19.43 38.13 -8.26
C LEU A 269 -20.32 39.11 -9.03
N GLY A 270 -21.57 39.17 -8.62
CA GLY A 270 -22.62 39.98 -9.22
C GLY A 270 -23.08 41.11 -8.31
N TYR A 271 -24.35 41.49 -8.45
CA TYR A 271 -24.96 42.49 -7.58
C TYR A 271 -24.88 42.08 -6.10
N GLY A 272 -24.49 43.03 -5.25
CA GLY A 272 -24.30 42.78 -3.81
C GLY A 272 -23.15 41.83 -3.49
N ASP A 273 -22.17 41.71 -4.40
CA ASP A 273 -21.00 40.82 -4.29
C ASP A 273 -21.38 39.33 -4.15
N MET A 274 -22.58 38.97 -4.60
CA MET A 274 -23.07 37.60 -4.58
C MET A 274 -22.43 36.78 -5.70
N PRO A 275 -21.85 35.60 -5.42
CA PRO A 275 -21.30 34.75 -6.46
C PRO A 275 -22.41 34.26 -7.40
N PHE A 276 -22.18 34.40 -8.71
CA PHE A 276 -23.09 33.89 -9.73
C PHE A 276 -22.45 32.81 -10.61
N ALA A 277 -21.12 32.78 -10.72
CA ALA A 277 -20.39 31.73 -11.43
C ALA A 277 -19.03 31.43 -10.80
N ARG A 278 -18.52 30.22 -11.04
CA ARG A 278 -17.17 29.76 -10.68
C ARG A 278 -16.54 29.05 -11.85
N LEU A 279 -15.27 29.33 -12.12
CA LEU A 279 -14.44 28.55 -13.03
C LEU A 279 -13.33 27.90 -12.21
N ALA A 280 -13.37 26.57 -12.05
CA ALA A 280 -12.26 25.83 -11.48
C ALA A 280 -11.32 25.38 -12.59
N VAL A 281 -10.01 25.55 -12.37
CA VAL A 281 -8.95 24.92 -13.14
C VAL A 281 -8.61 23.63 -12.42
N ASP A 282 -9.07 22.52 -12.97
CA ASP A 282 -8.91 21.19 -12.41
C ASP A 282 -7.71 20.51 -13.08
N HIS A 283 -6.53 20.67 -12.50
CA HIS A 283 -5.27 20.12 -13.00
C HIS A 283 -5.29 18.59 -12.96
N GLU A 284 -5.83 18.03 -11.88
CA GLU A 284 -5.98 16.59 -11.72
C GLU A 284 -6.78 15.93 -12.84
N ALA A 285 -7.95 16.48 -13.17
CA ALA A 285 -8.78 15.95 -14.25
C ALA A 285 -8.51 16.60 -15.62
N ARG A 286 -7.49 17.48 -15.73
CA ARG A 286 -7.13 18.24 -16.94
C ARG A 286 -8.32 18.93 -17.62
N GLN A 287 -9.15 19.59 -16.81
CA GLN A 287 -10.40 20.20 -17.27
C GLN A 287 -10.68 21.55 -16.59
N LEU A 288 -11.41 22.41 -17.29
CA LEU A 288 -12.01 23.62 -16.75
C LEU A 288 -13.46 23.31 -16.39
N VAL A 289 -13.86 23.63 -15.17
CA VAL A 289 -15.24 23.41 -14.69
C VAL A 289 -15.90 24.76 -14.42
N LEU A 290 -16.77 25.18 -15.33
CA LEU A 290 -17.56 26.40 -15.19
C LEU A 290 -18.94 26.07 -14.63
N ASP A 291 -19.25 26.53 -13.43
CA ASP A 291 -20.56 26.40 -12.79
C ASP A 291 -21.24 27.77 -12.67
N ILE A 292 -22.37 27.96 -13.36
CA ILE A 292 -23.17 29.19 -13.33
C ILE A 292 -24.46 28.91 -12.55
N THR A 293 -24.63 29.58 -11.41
CA THR A 293 -25.69 29.26 -10.45
C THR A 293 -26.81 30.29 -10.37
N LYS A 294 -26.65 31.47 -11.00
CA LYS A 294 -27.67 32.53 -11.01
C LYS A 294 -27.99 33.01 -12.42
N ALA A 295 -29.28 33.00 -12.75
CA ALA A 295 -29.77 33.54 -14.03
C ALA A 295 -29.77 35.08 -14.09
N THR A 296 -29.54 35.76 -12.96
CA THR A 296 -29.43 37.21 -12.87
C THR A 296 -28.16 37.59 -12.08
N PRO A 297 -26.99 37.57 -12.74
CA PRO A 297 -25.74 38.06 -12.15
C PRO A 297 -25.86 39.48 -11.61
N HIS A 298 -26.44 40.39 -12.40
CA HIS A 298 -26.55 41.80 -12.02
C HIS A 298 -27.75 42.47 -12.71
N SER A 299 -28.77 42.84 -11.92
CA SER A 299 -30.04 43.39 -12.43
C SER A 299 -29.89 44.69 -13.22
N TYR A 300 -28.94 45.56 -12.86
CA TYR A 300 -28.65 46.80 -13.62
C TYR A 300 -27.92 46.58 -14.97
N PHE A 301 -27.51 45.36 -15.30
CA PHE A 301 -26.95 44.98 -16.60
C PHE A 301 -27.96 44.14 -17.40
N ALA A 302 -29.21 44.58 -17.44
CA ALA A 302 -30.29 43.86 -18.10
C ALA A 302 -29.95 43.52 -19.56
N ASN A 303 -29.95 42.22 -19.88
CA ASN A 303 -29.64 41.64 -21.19
C ASN A 303 -28.31 42.10 -21.81
N THR A 304 -27.41 42.66 -21.01
CA THR A 304 -26.11 43.18 -21.43
C THR A 304 -25.03 42.27 -20.91
N LEU A 305 -23.94 42.11 -21.68
CA LEU A 305 -22.79 41.31 -21.28
C LEU A 305 -22.24 41.80 -19.93
N TYR A 306 -22.20 40.91 -18.95
CA TYR A 306 -21.67 41.20 -17.62
C TYR A 306 -20.33 40.51 -17.39
N ALA A 307 -20.19 39.27 -17.83
CA ALA A 307 -18.92 38.55 -17.84
C ALA A 307 -18.82 37.61 -19.04
N SER A 308 -17.62 37.19 -19.40
CA SER A 308 -17.41 36.09 -20.33
C SER A 308 -16.12 35.33 -20.07
N ILE A 309 -16.12 34.08 -20.52
CA ILE A 309 -14.95 33.21 -20.55
C ILE A 309 -14.79 32.72 -21.98
N THR A 310 -13.60 32.88 -22.53
CA THR A 310 -13.20 32.31 -23.81
C THR A 310 -11.97 31.46 -23.58
N VAL A 311 -11.98 30.22 -24.06
CA VAL A 311 -10.82 29.32 -24.01
C VAL A 311 -10.23 29.22 -25.40
N LEU A 312 -8.93 29.42 -25.48
CA LEU A 312 -8.15 29.35 -26.71
C LEU A 312 -7.10 28.24 -26.57
N THR A 313 -6.78 27.53 -27.64
CA THR A 313 -5.64 26.62 -27.68
C THR A 313 -4.32 27.39 -27.57
N ALA A 314 -3.20 26.67 -27.44
CA ALA A 314 -1.86 27.26 -27.49
C ALA A 314 -1.57 28.03 -28.80
N SER A 315 -2.18 27.65 -29.93
CA SER A 315 -2.06 28.36 -31.21
C SER A 315 -3.01 29.56 -31.36
N GLY A 316 -3.87 29.80 -30.36
CA GLY A 316 -4.86 30.88 -30.35
C GLY A 316 -6.21 30.53 -30.98
N GLU A 317 -6.46 29.26 -31.32
CA GLU A 317 -7.76 28.81 -31.84
C GLU A 317 -8.81 28.81 -30.72
N LYS A 318 -10.00 29.37 -30.97
CA LYS A 318 -11.09 29.41 -29.99
C LYS A 318 -11.81 28.05 -29.91
N VAL A 319 -11.69 27.37 -28.78
CA VAL A 319 -12.35 26.08 -28.51
C VAL A 319 -13.63 26.22 -27.70
N PHE A 320 -13.76 27.30 -26.92
CA PHE A 320 -14.96 27.55 -26.11
C PHE A 320 -15.20 29.03 -25.89
N GLU A 321 -16.48 29.41 -25.81
CA GLU A 321 -16.91 30.75 -25.40
C GLU A 321 -18.21 30.65 -24.59
N ARG A 322 -18.26 31.35 -23.46
CA ARG A 322 -19.46 31.54 -22.66
C ARG A 322 -19.63 33.01 -22.32
N LYS A 323 -20.73 33.58 -22.81
CA LYS A 323 -21.19 34.92 -22.43
C LYS A 323 -22.20 34.82 -21.30
N MET A 324 -22.06 35.69 -20.31
CA MET A 324 -22.90 35.75 -19.12
C MET A 324 -23.46 37.17 -19.03
N ASN A 325 -24.73 37.34 -19.40
CA ASN A 325 -25.43 38.62 -19.33
C ASN A 325 -25.90 38.92 -17.90
N GLY A 326 -26.13 40.19 -17.55
CA GLY A 326 -26.58 40.60 -16.22
C GLY A 326 -27.96 40.09 -15.82
N THR A 327 -28.82 39.80 -16.80
CA THR A 327 -30.09 39.07 -16.65
C THR A 327 -30.22 38.02 -17.75
N ASN A 328 -31.11 37.04 -17.55
CA ASN A 328 -31.36 35.94 -18.50
C ASN A 328 -30.08 35.14 -18.83
N CYS A 329 -29.19 34.99 -17.85
CA CYS A 329 -28.00 34.17 -17.96
C CYS A 329 -28.39 32.68 -17.89
N ALA A 330 -27.87 31.87 -18.82
CA ALA A 330 -28.06 30.43 -18.76
C ALA A 330 -27.25 29.84 -17.60
N THR A 331 -27.92 29.15 -16.68
CA THR A 331 -27.31 28.46 -15.54
C THR A 331 -26.93 27.02 -15.91
N GLY A 332 -26.00 26.45 -15.17
CA GLY A 332 -25.59 25.05 -15.29
C GLY A 332 -24.09 24.87 -15.19
N LYS A 333 -23.69 23.60 -15.10
CA LYS A 333 -22.30 23.16 -15.06
C LYS A 333 -21.84 22.83 -16.48
N ILE A 334 -20.67 23.33 -16.85
CA ILE A 334 -20.02 23.14 -18.14
C ILE A 334 -18.59 22.67 -17.87
N VAL A 335 -18.16 21.64 -18.60
CA VAL A 335 -16.81 21.08 -18.50
C VAL A 335 -16.11 21.24 -19.85
N VAL A 336 -14.90 21.76 -19.84
CA VAL A 336 -14.07 21.98 -21.04
C VAL A 336 -12.69 21.37 -20.80
N PRO A 337 -12.26 20.32 -21.51
CA PRO A 337 -10.90 19.79 -21.37
C PRO A 337 -9.87 20.84 -21.83
N PHE A 338 -8.68 20.82 -21.24
CA PHE A 338 -7.57 21.68 -21.67
C PHE A 338 -6.28 20.89 -21.86
N SER A 339 -5.31 21.52 -22.53
CA SER A 339 -3.92 21.05 -22.59
C SER A 339 -2.99 22.19 -22.21
N ASP A 340 -1.73 21.87 -21.97
CA ASP A 340 -0.73 22.86 -21.58
C ASP A 340 -0.65 24.02 -22.58
N HIS A 341 -0.47 25.21 -22.03
CA HIS A 341 -0.42 26.50 -22.73
C HIS A 341 -1.71 26.94 -23.43
N TYR A 342 -2.85 26.34 -23.11
CA TYR A 342 -4.15 26.92 -23.44
C TYR A 342 -4.31 28.29 -22.77
N HIS A 343 -5.08 29.18 -23.37
CA HIS A 343 -5.30 30.52 -22.84
C HIS A 343 -6.74 30.72 -22.39
N LEU A 344 -6.92 31.42 -21.28
CA LEU A 344 -8.20 31.92 -20.78
C LEU A 344 -8.29 33.42 -21.04
N TYR A 345 -9.24 33.82 -21.88
CA TYR A 345 -9.58 35.22 -22.06
C TYR A 345 -10.87 35.54 -21.32
N LEU A 346 -10.76 36.36 -20.29
CA LEU A 346 -11.84 36.69 -19.37
C LEU A 346 -12.31 38.12 -19.58
N TYR A 347 -13.61 38.33 -19.40
CA TYR A 347 -14.20 39.66 -19.29
C TYR A 347 -15.04 39.73 -18.02
N HIS A 348 -14.94 40.85 -17.31
CA HIS A 348 -15.88 41.25 -16.27
C HIS A 348 -16.19 42.75 -16.40
N ALA A 349 -17.47 43.11 -16.45
CA ALA A 349 -17.90 44.50 -16.56
C ALA A 349 -17.44 45.34 -15.35
N GLU A 350 -17.34 44.69 -14.19
CA GLU A 350 -16.90 45.25 -12.90
C GLU A 350 -15.70 44.44 -12.38
N PRO A 351 -14.45 44.71 -12.81
CA PRO A 351 -13.32 43.80 -12.58
C PRO A 351 -12.97 43.56 -11.11
N GLY A 352 -13.29 44.49 -10.20
CA GLY A 352 -13.14 44.28 -8.76
C GLY A 352 -14.02 43.16 -8.17
N ARG A 353 -15.00 42.66 -8.95
CA ARG A 353 -15.90 41.55 -8.63
C ARG A 353 -15.48 40.22 -9.26
N LEU A 354 -14.33 40.17 -9.93
CA LEU A 354 -13.65 38.92 -10.24
C LEU A 354 -12.66 38.64 -9.11
N LYS A 355 -12.75 37.46 -8.49
CA LYS A 355 -11.87 37.02 -7.40
C LYS A 355 -11.17 35.72 -7.79
N ALA A 356 -10.06 35.42 -7.13
CA ALA A 356 -9.37 34.15 -7.25
C ALA A 356 -9.33 33.41 -5.91
N SER A 357 -9.24 32.09 -5.97
CA SER A 357 -8.98 31.20 -4.83
C SER A 357 -7.83 30.27 -5.23
N PRO A 358 -6.83 30.03 -4.35
CA PRO A 358 -6.73 30.59 -3.01
C PRO A 358 -6.47 32.10 -3.00
N GLY A 359 -7.15 32.84 -2.11
CA GLY A 359 -7.14 34.31 -2.09
C GLY A 359 -5.80 34.97 -1.76
N TYR A 360 -4.79 34.21 -1.32
CA TYR A 360 -3.43 34.70 -1.09
C TYR A 360 -2.59 34.76 -2.38
N LEU A 361 -3.06 34.17 -3.49
CA LEU A 361 -2.42 34.29 -4.80
C LEU A 361 -2.95 35.50 -5.56
N THR A 362 -2.06 36.18 -6.29
CA THR A 362 -2.41 37.36 -7.07
C THR A 362 -2.71 36.98 -8.52
N LEU A 363 -3.90 36.40 -8.77
CA LEU A 363 -4.29 35.84 -10.07
C LEU A 363 -5.32 36.67 -10.86
N VAL A 364 -5.83 37.76 -10.29
CA VAL A 364 -6.84 38.62 -10.94
C VAL A 364 -6.40 40.07 -10.93
N SER A 365 -6.55 40.74 -12.08
CA SER A 365 -6.20 42.15 -12.23
C SER A 365 -7.41 43.07 -12.04
N SER A 366 -7.16 44.38 -11.95
CA SER A 366 -8.20 45.41 -11.92
C SER A 366 -8.75 45.78 -13.31
N THR A 367 -8.34 45.10 -14.38
CA THR A 367 -8.79 45.38 -15.75
C THR A 367 -9.99 44.54 -16.15
N LYS A 368 -10.87 45.13 -16.98
CA LYS A 368 -12.10 44.44 -17.47
C LYS A 368 -11.80 43.19 -18.28
N TYR A 369 -10.72 43.22 -19.05
CA TYR A 369 -10.26 42.11 -19.88
C TYR A 369 -8.98 41.56 -19.28
N GLN A 370 -8.90 40.24 -19.17
CA GLN A 370 -7.77 39.53 -18.57
C GLN A 370 -7.41 38.35 -19.48
N LEU A 371 -6.12 38.14 -19.67
CA LEU A 371 -5.58 37.01 -20.42
C LEU A 371 -4.70 36.22 -19.48
N LEU A 372 -4.99 34.93 -19.36
CA LEU A 372 -4.21 33.98 -18.60
C LEU A 372 -3.79 32.82 -19.50
N ARG A 373 -2.72 32.13 -19.15
CA ARG A 373 -2.26 30.87 -19.75
C ARG A 373 -2.27 29.78 -18.69
N LEU A 374 -2.70 28.59 -19.08
CA LEU A 374 -2.70 27.38 -18.28
C LEU A 374 -1.34 26.72 -18.43
N ASP A 375 -0.48 26.83 -17.42
CA ASP A 375 0.82 26.18 -17.38
C ASP A 375 0.79 24.96 -16.46
N SER A 376 1.84 24.14 -16.50
CA SER A 376 1.92 22.92 -15.69
C SER A 376 2.02 23.19 -14.19
N GLU A 377 2.45 24.38 -13.80
CA GLU A 377 2.64 24.84 -12.44
C GLU A 377 1.44 25.65 -11.92
N GLY A 378 0.56 26.10 -12.82
CA GLY A 378 -0.64 26.89 -12.46
C GLY A 378 -0.99 27.94 -13.51
N LEU A 379 -1.76 28.94 -13.11
CA LEU A 379 -2.20 30.04 -13.96
C LEU A 379 -1.16 31.16 -14.10
N TYR A 380 -0.70 31.40 -15.33
CA TYR A 380 0.10 32.58 -15.66
C TYR A 380 -0.80 33.73 -16.15
N HIS A 381 -0.79 34.87 -15.48
CA HIS A 381 -1.54 36.06 -15.85
C HIS A 381 -0.65 37.12 -16.54
N PHE A 382 -0.86 37.36 -17.83
CA PHE A 382 0.03 38.19 -18.66
C PHE A 382 0.23 39.65 -18.17
N SER A 383 -0.82 40.31 -17.66
CA SER A 383 -0.68 41.70 -17.19
C SER A 383 -0.10 41.83 -15.78
N LEU A 384 -0.22 40.77 -14.97
CA LEU A 384 0.32 40.75 -13.60
C LEU A 384 1.77 40.24 -13.62
N ASN A 385 2.11 39.41 -14.62
CA ASN A 385 3.42 38.78 -14.75
C ASN A 385 3.79 38.04 -13.46
N ASN A 386 2.82 37.28 -12.91
CA ASN A 386 3.08 36.39 -11.77
C ASN A 386 3.99 35.23 -12.20
N ASP A 387 4.46 34.50 -11.20
CA ASP A 387 5.35 33.36 -11.37
C ASP A 387 4.61 32.09 -10.90
N PRO A 388 4.05 31.29 -11.83
CA PRO A 388 3.31 30.08 -11.49
C PRO A 388 4.13 29.07 -10.67
N ALA A 389 5.45 29.00 -10.87
CA ALA A 389 6.30 28.11 -10.09
C ALA A 389 6.42 28.58 -8.64
N ALA A 390 6.57 29.89 -8.42
CA ALA A 390 6.56 30.48 -7.09
C ALA A 390 5.19 30.37 -6.42
N ASP A 391 4.10 30.53 -7.18
CA ASP A 391 2.72 30.38 -6.69
C ASP A 391 2.46 28.93 -6.25
N LEU A 392 2.88 27.94 -7.05
CA LEU A 392 2.81 26.52 -6.69
C LEU A 392 3.62 26.21 -5.42
N GLN A 393 4.84 26.74 -5.31
CA GLN A 393 5.65 26.61 -4.11
C GLN A 393 4.95 27.21 -2.88
N ALA A 394 4.32 28.38 -3.02
CA ALA A 394 3.54 28.99 -1.93
C ALA A 394 2.34 28.12 -1.53
N MET A 395 1.64 27.52 -2.50
CA MET A 395 0.56 26.56 -2.24
C MET A 395 1.05 25.32 -1.51
N PHE A 396 2.20 24.76 -1.92
CA PHE A 396 2.82 23.61 -1.26
C PHE A 396 3.13 23.92 0.21
N ILE A 397 3.81 25.05 0.48
CA ILE A 397 4.19 25.47 1.84
C ILE A 397 2.95 25.71 2.70
N HIS A 398 1.95 26.41 2.17
CA HIS A 398 0.71 26.68 2.90
C HIS A 398 0.02 25.39 3.35
N ARG A 399 0.00 24.37 2.48
CA ARG A 399 -0.58 23.06 2.79
C ARG A 399 0.27 22.26 3.77
N ALA A 400 1.59 22.26 3.61
CA ALA A 400 2.52 21.64 4.56
C ALA A 400 2.31 22.20 5.97
N ASP A 401 2.20 23.52 6.10
CA ASP A 401 1.96 24.19 7.38
C ASP A 401 0.57 23.89 7.95
N ALA A 402 -0.46 23.78 7.11
CA ALA A 402 -1.80 23.37 7.55
C ALA A 402 -1.81 21.94 8.12
N ILE A 403 -1.02 21.02 7.54
CA ILE A 403 -0.82 19.67 8.07
C ILE A 403 -0.08 19.74 9.41
N ARG A 404 1.00 20.52 9.50
CA ARG A 404 1.79 20.69 10.74
C ARG A 404 0.98 21.29 11.89
N ALA A 405 0.02 22.15 11.58
CA ALA A 405 -0.91 22.70 12.57
C ALA A 405 -1.85 21.64 13.17
N CYS A 406 -1.90 20.43 12.60
CA CYS A 406 -2.76 19.33 13.04
C CYS A 406 -1.93 18.09 13.44
N PRO A 407 -1.40 18.00 14.68
CA PRO A 407 -0.53 16.89 15.10
C PRO A 407 -1.14 15.49 14.94
N SER A 408 -2.45 15.36 15.13
CA SER A 408 -3.14 14.09 14.93
C SER A 408 -3.19 13.67 13.46
N LEU A 409 -3.29 14.63 12.53
CA LEU A 409 -3.22 14.38 11.09
C LEU A 409 -1.79 14.04 10.67
N MET A 410 -0.78 14.69 11.25
CA MET A 410 0.63 14.33 11.03
C MET A 410 0.92 12.87 11.41
N ALA A 411 0.31 12.38 12.49
CA ALA A 411 0.49 11.00 12.94
C ALA A 411 -0.15 9.95 12.00
N GLN A 412 -1.06 10.35 11.11
CA GLN A 412 -1.71 9.42 10.18
C GLN A 412 -0.75 9.06 9.03
N PRO A 413 -0.40 7.77 8.84
CA PRO A 413 0.53 7.35 7.81
C PRO A 413 -0.08 7.43 6.40
N TYR A 414 -1.40 7.24 6.29
CA TYR A 414 -2.12 7.21 5.01
C TYR A 414 -3.00 8.44 4.78
N ALA A 415 -2.65 9.62 5.32
CA ALA A 415 -3.38 10.85 5.03
C ALA A 415 -3.20 11.25 3.55
N ALA A 416 -4.31 11.52 2.86
CA ALA A 416 -4.36 11.89 1.45
C ALA A 416 -3.69 13.23 1.22
N CYS A 417 -3.81 14.17 2.15
CA CYS A 417 -3.11 15.46 2.09
C CYS A 417 -1.58 15.32 1.97
N LYS A 418 -0.98 14.23 2.48
CA LYS A 418 0.45 13.94 2.29
C LYS A 418 0.76 13.48 0.87
N ASN A 419 -0.11 12.64 0.29
CA ASN A 419 -0.01 12.25 -1.12
C ASN A 419 -0.21 13.47 -2.04
N ASP A 420 -1.08 14.41 -1.68
CA ASP A 420 -1.28 15.64 -2.41
C ASP A 420 0.02 16.46 -2.50
N LEU A 421 0.73 16.63 -1.39
CA LEU A 421 2.04 17.28 -1.39
C LEU A 421 3.06 16.52 -2.27
N TRP A 422 3.07 15.18 -2.19
CA TRP A 422 3.95 14.36 -3.02
C TRP A 422 3.70 14.57 -4.52
N LEU A 423 2.43 14.61 -4.93
CA LEU A 423 2.04 14.82 -6.32
C LEU A 423 2.38 16.25 -6.79
N MET A 424 2.21 17.27 -5.95
CA MET A 424 2.61 18.65 -6.31
C MET A 424 4.11 18.76 -6.65
N LEU A 425 4.97 17.95 -6.03
CA LEU A 425 6.42 17.97 -6.30
C LEU A 425 6.80 17.55 -7.73
N SER A 426 5.95 16.83 -8.47
CA SER A 426 6.24 16.48 -9.88
C SER A 426 6.22 17.68 -10.81
N HIS A 427 5.62 18.79 -10.36
CA HIS A 427 5.50 20.04 -11.10
C HIS A 427 6.52 21.10 -10.65
N ILE A 428 7.43 20.75 -9.74
CA ILE A 428 8.47 21.65 -9.24
C ILE A 428 9.81 21.24 -9.81
N GLU A 429 10.53 22.18 -10.42
CA GLU A 429 11.86 21.94 -10.99
C GLU A 429 12.98 21.87 -9.94
N GLU A 430 14.11 21.27 -10.31
CA GLU A 430 15.34 21.32 -9.50
C GLU A 430 15.99 22.71 -9.57
N PRO A 431 16.62 23.20 -8.48
CA PRO A 431 16.90 22.51 -7.21
C PRO A 431 15.80 22.62 -6.14
N THR A 432 14.73 23.37 -6.43
CA THR A 432 13.65 23.68 -5.46
C THR A 432 12.94 22.42 -5.00
N ARG A 433 12.68 21.47 -5.90
CA ARG A 433 12.05 20.19 -5.59
C ARG A 433 12.80 19.42 -4.50
N SER A 434 14.10 19.21 -4.68
CA SER A 434 14.94 18.51 -3.69
C SER A 434 15.01 19.24 -2.34
N ALA A 435 14.96 20.58 -2.34
CA ALA A 435 14.91 21.35 -1.10
C ALA A 435 13.58 21.14 -0.35
N LEU A 436 12.44 21.26 -1.04
CA LEU A 436 11.12 21.04 -0.44
C LEU A 436 10.92 19.62 0.07
N MET A 437 11.39 18.61 -0.68
CA MET A 437 11.37 17.21 -0.25
C MET A 437 12.11 17.01 1.07
N ARG A 438 13.29 17.63 1.21
CA ARG A 438 14.11 17.54 2.43
C ARG A 438 13.45 18.26 3.60
N ASP A 439 12.96 19.47 3.36
CA ASP A 439 12.40 20.35 4.40
C ASP A 439 10.99 19.92 4.84
N SER A 440 10.33 19.05 4.09
CA SER A 440 8.94 18.61 4.34
C SER A 440 8.79 17.10 4.53
N VAL A 441 9.88 16.39 4.83
CA VAL A 441 9.87 14.93 5.06
C VAL A 441 8.88 14.49 6.15
N ASP A 442 8.57 15.38 7.11
CA ASP A 442 7.62 15.17 8.21
C ASP A 442 6.15 15.12 7.76
N VAL A 443 5.83 15.75 6.62
CA VAL A 443 4.47 15.85 6.07
C VAL A 443 4.32 15.17 4.71
N LEU A 444 5.35 14.46 4.23
CA LEU A 444 5.28 13.64 3.03
C LEU A 444 4.89 12.19 3.38
N PRO A 445 4.43 11.39 2.40
CA PRO A 445 4.17 9.97 2.62
C PRO A 445 5.49 9.26 2.95
N THR A 446 5.44 8.32 3.90
CA THR A 446 6.63 7.64 4.40
C THR A 446 7.25 6.65 3.40
N ASP A 447 6.44 6.17 2.45
CA ASP A 447 6.83 5.18 1.45
C ASP A 447 6.35 5.62 0.06
N ASN A 448 7.31 5.80 -0.84
CA ASN A 448 7.12 6.24 -2.21
C ASN A 448 7.92 5.37 -3.21
N SER A 449 8.43 4.22 -2.78
CA SER A 449 9.22 3.34 -3.66
C SER A 449 8.32 2.53 -4.59
N GLU A 450 8.86 2.12 -5.73
CA GLU A 450 8.19 1.14 -6.58
C GLU A 450 8.06 -0.19 -5.83
N PRO A 451 6.88 -0.86 -5.86
CA PRO A 451 6.77 -2.21 -5.37
C PRO A 451 7.78 -3.14 -6.06
N GLY A 452 8.53 -3.91 -5.29
CA GLY A 452 9.43 -4.92 -5.85
C GLY A 452 8.65 -6.03 -6.58
N GLU A 453 9.29 -6.66 -7.57
CA GLU A 453 8.68 -7.73 -8.38
C GLU A 453 8.17 -8.92 -7.55
N GLY A 454 8.70 -9.14 -6.34
CA GLY A 454 8.30 -10.20 -5.41
C GLY A 454 7.28 -9.79 -4.34
N ILE A 455 6.78 -8.55 -4.35
CA ILE A 455 5.78 -8.06 -3.38
C ILE A 455 4.40 -8.59 -3.77
N GLY A 456 3.72 -9.30 -2.87
CA GLY A 456 2.41 -9.88 -3.15
C GLY A 456 2.05 -11.15 -2.39
N LYS A 457 1.05 -11.86 -2.92
CA LYS A 457 0.48 -13.13 -2.43
C LYS A 457 1.54 -14.22 -2.39
N GLY A 458 2.45 -14.19 -3.34
CA GLY A 458 3.44 -15.23 -3.53
C GLY A 458 4.19 -15.07 -4.84
N VAL A 459 5.21 -15.91 -4.99
CA VAL A 459 5.98 -16.04 -6.23
C VAL A 459 6.06 -17.52 -6.57
N THR A 460 5.69 -17.87 -7.80
CA THR A 460 5.85 -19.23 -8.34
C THR A 460 6.97 -19.23 -9.36
N LEU A 461 7.92 -20.16 -9.22
CA LEU A 461 9.06 -20.34 -10.12
C LEU A 461 9.03 -21.74 -10.73
N GLN A 462 9.34 -21.82 -12.02
CA GLN A 462 9.57 -23.06 -12.75
C GLN A 462 11.02 -23.09 -13.21
N LEU A 463 11.80 -23.97 -12.60
CA LEU A 463 13.17 -24.24 -13.00
C LEU A 463 13.14 -25.24 -14.15
N ARG A 464 13.69 -24.82 -15.29
CA ARG A 464 13.60 -25.55 -16.56
C ARG A 464 14.96 -25.86 -17.12
N GLY A 465 15.08 -27.09 -17.61
CA GLY A 465 16.29 -27.60 -18.23
C GLY A 465 16.15 -27.82 -19.73
N GLN A 466 16.82 -28.83 -20.26
CA GLN A 466 16.89 -29.08 -21.69
C GLN A 466 15.49 -29.30 -22.30
N GLY A 467 15.22 -28.64 -23.42
CA GLY A 467 13.91 -28.69 -24.09
C GLY A 467 12.80 -28.00 -23.28
N ASP A 468 13.16 -27.07 -22.40
CA ASP A 468 12.28 -26.28 -21.53
C ASP A 468 11.43 -27.13 -20.59
N ARG A 469 11.89 -28.36 -20.32
CA ARG A 469 11.26 -29.27 -19.38
C ARG A 469 11.46 -28.75 -17.97
N THR A 470 10.36 -28.54 -17.24
CA THR A 470 10.42 -28.18 -15.82
C THR A 470 10.91 -29.40 -15.03
N PHE A 471 11.96 -29.22 -14.23
CA PHE A 471 12.49 -30.26 -13.34
C PHE A 471 12.25 -29.93 -11.86
N CYS A 472 11.98 -28.66 -11.53
CA CYS A 472 11.61 -28.22 -10.19
C CYS A 472 10.62 -27.05 -10.25
N GLN A 473 9.63 -27.06 -9.37
CA GLN A 473 8.71 -25.96 -9.12
C GLN A 473 8.87 -25.43 -7.70
N LEU A 474 8.96 -24.11 -7.56
CA LEU A 474 9.00 -23.42 -6.28
C LEU A 474 7.75 -22.58 -6.16
N ALA A 475 7.05 -22.65 -5.03
CA ALA A 475 5.90 -21.79 -4.76
C ALA A 475 6.03 -21.18 -3.37
N TYR A 476 6.32 -19.88 -3.32
CA TYR A 476 6.29 -19.11 -2.07
C TYR A 476 4.87 -18.58 -1.84
N ASP A 477 4.26 -18.94 -0.71
CA ASP A 477 3.01 -18.36 -0.22
C ASP A 477 3.33 -17.38 0.91
N ASN A 478 3.17 -16.09 0.63
CA ASN A 478 3.48 -15.02 1.57
C ASN A 478 2.44 -14.93 2.72
N ARG A 479 1.21 -15.37 2.51
CA ARG A 479 0.19 -15.37 3.58
C ARG A 479 0.47 -16.45 4.61
N GLN A 480 0.92 -17.62 4.14
CA GLN A 480 1.23 -18.77 4.98
C GLN A 480 2.70 -18.81 5.40
N GLN A 481 3.52 -17.89 4.88
CA GLN A 481 4.94 -17.76 5.20
C GLN A 481 5.67 -19.10 4.99
N ARG A 482 5.43 -19.72 3.83
CA ARG A 482 6.04 -21.01 3.47
C ARG A 482 6.36 -21.11 1.98
N MET A 483 7.43 -21.83 1.66
CA MET A 483 7.82 -22.19 0.31
C MET A 483 7.69 -23.70 0.11
N THR A 484 6.99 -24.10 -0.96
CA THR A 484 6.93 -25.50 -1.40
C THR A 484 7.94 -25.71 -2.52
N ILE A 485 8.67 -26.81 -2.48
CA ILE A 485 9.68 -27.20 -3.47
C ILE A 485 9.29 -28.57 -4.03
N GLU A 486 8.86 -28.63 -5.28
CA GLU A 486 8.45 -29.87 -5.95
C GLU A 486 9.45 -30.25 -7.05
N THR A 487 10.18 -31.34 -6.83
CA THR A 487 11.05 -31.96 -7.84
C THR A 487 10.21 -32.87 -8.73
N LEU A 488 10.36 -32.74 -10.05
CA LEU A 488 9.68 -33.58 -11.05
C LEU A 488 10.60 -34.67 -11.57
N ALA A 489 10.08 -35.90 -11.68
CA ALA A 489 10.87 -37.07 -12.07
C ALA A 489 11.51 -36.93 -13.46
N GLY A 490 12.84 -37.04 -13.55
CA GLY A 490 13.63 -36.99 -14.78
C GLY A 490 14.97 -36.26 -14.63
N GLN A 491 15.62 -36.01 -15.77
CA GLN A 491 16.89 -35.26 -15.84
C GLN A 491 16.63 -33.77 -16.12
N PRO A 492 17.29 -32.83 -15.42
CA PRO A 492 17.25 -31.41 -15.77
C PRO A 492 17.81 -31.17 -17.18
N HIS A 493 19.04 -31.62 -17.47
CA HIS A 493 19.71 -31.39 -18.74
C HIS A 493 20.66 -32.54 -19.11
N PRO A 494 20.26 -33.49 -19.99
CA PRO A 494 20.98 -34.75 -20.26
C PRO A 494 22.44 -34.64 -20.76
N TYR A 495 22.85 -33.48 -21.28
CA TYR A 495 24.22 -33.22 -21.75
C TYR A 495 25.03 -32.31 -20.83
N TYR A 496 24.50 -31.95 -19.66
CA TYR A 496 25.11 -30.98 -18.77
C TYR A 496 25.66 -31.69 -17.54
N THR A 497 26.97 -31.87 -17.51
CA THR A 497 27.65 -32.74 -16.54
C THR A 497 27.97 -32.06 -15.21
N ALA A 498 27.64 -30.78 -15.06
CA ALA A 498 27.87 -30.01 -13.85
C ALA A 498 26.55 -29.67 -13.14
N THR A 499 26.66 -28.92 -12.05
CA THR A 499 25.52 -28.32 -11.35
C THR A 499 24.70 -27.46 -12.27
N TYR A 500 23.44 -27.82 -12.41
CA TYR A 500 22.52 -27.06 -13.22
C TYR A 500 21.77 -26.01 -12.38
N SER A 501 21.43 -26.35 -11.13
CA SER A 501 20.75 -25.41 -10.22
C SER A 501 20.98 -25.78 -8.75
N THR A 502 21.04 -24.77 -7.88
CA THR A 502 21.02 -24.94 -6.42
C THR A 502 20.01 -23.99 -5.78
N LEU A 503 19.36 -24.45 -4.73
CA LEU A 503 18.45 -23.67 -3.90
C LEU A 503 18.91 -23.76 -2.45
N THR A 504 19.12 -22.62 -1.81
CA THR A 504 19.49 -22.55 -0.39
C THR A 504 18.57 -21.56 0.32
N VAL A 505 18.12 -21.91 1.52
CA VAL A 505 17.40 -21.00 2.42
C VAL A 505 18.22 -20.81 3.68
N LYS A 506 18.42 -19.55 4.08
CA LYS A 506 19.19 -19.16 5.25
C LYS A 506 18.35 -18.34 6.21
N GLU A 507 18.60 -18.50 7.49
CA GLU A 507 18.16 -17.58 8.55
C GLU A 507 18.86 -16.22 8.40
N GLU A 508 18.36 -15.22 9.13
CA GLU A 508 19.00 -13.89 9.20
C GLU A 508 20.45 -13.97 9.72
N SER A 509 20.74 -14.96 10.58
CA SER A 509 22.08 -15.25 11.09
C SER A 509 23.05 -15.81 10.05
N GLY A 510 22.56 -16.20 8.87
CA GLY A 510 23.32 -16.91 7.84
C GLY A 510 23.29 -18.44 7.97
N GLU A 511 22.65 -19.00 9.01
CA GLU A 511 22.49 -20.45 9.16
C GLU A 511 21.62 -21.03 8.04
N VAL A 512 22.10 -22.09 7.37
CA VAL A 512 21.35 -22.78 6.31
C VAL A 512 20.31 -23.72 6.93
N ILE A 513 19.03 -23.45 6.65
CA ILE A 513 17.92 -24.28 7.12
C ILE A 513 17.42 -25.28 6.08
N TYR A 514 17.70 -25.00 4.81
CA TYR A 514 17.35 -25.87 3.70
C TYR A 514 18.35 -25.70 2.56
N SER A 515 18.72 -26.81 1.91
CA SER A 515 19.51 -26.79 0.69
C SER A 515 19.07 -27.91 -0.24
N ARG A 516 19.10 -27.65 -1.55
CA ARG A 516 18.81 -28.63 -2.60
C ARG A 516 19.67 -28.38 -3.83
N HIS A 517 20.13 -29.46 -4.44
CA HIS A 517 21.06 -29.45 -5.56
C HIS A 517 20.56 -30.29 -6.74
N TYR A 518 20.71 -29.76 -7.96
CA TYR A 518 20.33 -30.41 -9.21
C TYR A 518 21.51 -30.46 -10.20
N ASP A 519 22.06 -31.64 -10.45
CA ASP A 519 22.99 -31.92 -11.54
C ASP A 519 22.24 -32.13 -12.85
N GLY A 520 22.76 -31.60 -13.95
CA GLY A 520 22.08 -31.65 -15.24
C GLY A 520 21.79 -33.08 -15.72
N ILE A 521 22.77 -33.98 -15.66
CA ILE A 521 22.64 -35.35 -16.16
C ILE A 521 21.96 -36.32 -15.18
N THR A 522 21.74 -35.93 -13.91
CA THR A 522 21.22 -36.85 -12.89
C THR A 522 19.71 -37.04 -13.07
N HIS A 523 19.25 -38.29 -12.97
CA HIS A 523 17.82 -38.60 -13.02
C HIS A 523 17.22 -38.56 -11.61
N TYR A 524 16.39 -37.56 -11.35
CA TYR A 524 15.72 -37.40 -10.05
C TYR A 524 14.37 -38.11 -10.04
N SER A 525 13.96 -38.61 -8.87
CA SER A 525 12.58 -39.06 -8.63
C SER A 525 11.69 -37.87 -8.26
N ALA A 526 10.37 -38.03 -8.41
CA ALA A 526 9.45 -37.00 -7.95
C ALA A 526 9.49 -36.90 -6.42
N ASP A 527 9.55 -35.69 -5.90
CA ASP A 527 9.70 -35.41 -4.46
C ASP A 527 9.16 -34.02 -4.12
N SER A 528 8.75 -33.80 -2.88
CA SER A 528 8.19 -32.51 -2.43
C SER A 528 8.60 -32.18 -0.99
N ASP A 529 9.14 -30.98 -0.81
CA ASP A 529 9.48 -30.40 0.48
C ASP A 529 8.69 -29.13 0.75
N THR A 530 8.59 -28.75 2.03
CA THR A 530 8.04 -27.46 2.46
C THR A 530 8.95 -26.84 3.51
N VAL A 531 9.29 -25.56 3.31
CA VAL A 531 10.12 -24.77 4.22
C VAL A 531 9.30 -23.61 4.75
N VAL A 532 9.27 -23.42 6.07
CA VAL A 532 8.67 -22.22 6.69
C VAL A 532 9.67 -21.07 6.53
N LEU A 533 9.18 -19.92 6.07
CA LEU A 533 9.99 -18.73 5.80
C LEU A 533 9.51 -17.61 6.71
N GLN A 534 10.41 -17.02 7.50
CA GLN A 534 10.12 -15.87 8.35
C GLN A 534 10.75 -14.61 7.77
N ALA A 535 10.18 -13.45 8.10
CA ALA A 535 10.76 -12.17 7.73
C ALA A 535 12.22 -12.08 8.22
N GLY A 536 13.13 -11.64 7.35
CA GLY A 536 14.57 -11.60 7.58
C GLY A 536 15.34 -12.79 7.00
N MET A 537 14.68 -13.92 6.70
CA MET A 537 15.31 -15.06 6.02
C MET A 537 15.71 -14.72 4.58
N TYR A 538 16.65 -15.50 4.05
CA TYR A 538 17.16 -15.36 2.69
C TYR A 538 16.90 -16.61 1.85
N ILE A 539 16.50 -16.41 0.60
CA ILE A 539 16.39 -17.45 -0.43
C ILE A 539 17.47 -17.17 -1.47
N GLU A 540 18.36 -18.13 -1.69
CA GLU A 540 19.42 -18.08 -2.68
C GLU A 540 19.16 -19.14 -3.75
N LEU A 541 19.04 -18.70 -5.00
CA LEU A 541 18.82 -19.57 -6.16
C LEU A 541 19.91 -19.35 -7.20
N PHE A 542 20.68 -20.39 -7.47
CA PHE A 542 21.52 -20.49 -8.65
C PHE A 542 20.83 -21.31 -9.72
N HIS A 543 20.90 -20.85 -10.97
CA HIS A 543 20.53 -21.64 -12.13
C HIS A 543 21.42 -21.23 -13.31
N ASP A 544 22.09 -22.19 -13.96
CA ASP A 544 23.11 -21.88 -14.97
C ASP A 544 22.50 -21.25 -16.24
N GLU A 545 21.29 -21.67 -16.59
CA GLU A 545 20.52 -21.16 -17.74
C GLU A 545 19.21 -20.47 -17.30
N PRO A 546 19.27 -19.34 -16.57
CA PRO A 546 18.09 -18.71 -15.97
C PRO A 546 17.08 -18.24 -17.02
N TYR A 547 17.53 -17.98 -18.25
CA TYR A 547 16.71 -17.60 -19.40
C TYR A 547 15.69 -18.67 -19.83
N ARG A 548 15.88 -19.93 -19.41
CA ARG A 548 14.90 -21.00 -19.63
C ARG A 548 13.81 -21.02 -18.57
N CYS A 549 14.09 -20.47 -17.40
CA CYS A 549 13.20 -20.52 -16.26
C CYS A 549 12.09 -19.47 -16.39
N ASN A 550 11.03 -19.66 -15.62
CA ASN A 550 9.95 -18.70 -15.51
C ASN A 550 9.66 -18.44 -14.03
N ALA A 551 9.37 -17.19 -13.68
CA ALA A 551 8.91 -16.81 -12.35
C ALA A 551 7.77 -15.82 -12.48
N ILE A 552 6.70 -15.99 -11.71
CA ILE A 552 5.47 -15.18 -11.79
C ILE A 552 5.11 -14.71 -10.38
N ASN A 553 4.75 -13.43 -10.26
CA ASN A 553 4.13 -12.87 -9.07
C ASN A 553 2.62 -13.19 -9.08
N GLU A 554 2.14 -13.89 -8.07
CA GLU A 554 0.75 -14.36 -7.98
C GLU A 554 -0.28 -13.25 -7.68
N THR A 555 0.18 -12.06 -7.27
CA THR A 555 -0.68 -10.86 -7.14
C THR A 555 -0.91 -10.19 -8.48
N THR A 556 0.15 -9.97 -9.26
CA THR A 556 0.11 -9.12 -10.46
C THR A 556 0.00 -9.92 -11.76
N GLY A 557 0.33 -11.21 -11.73
CA GLY A 557 0.50 -12.05 -12.91
C GLY A 557 1.70 -11.67 -13.78
N GLN A 558 2.55 -10.75 -13.32
CA GLN A 558 3.75 -10.31 -14.04
C GLN A 558 4.94 -11.23 -13.78
N ASN A 559 5.89 -11.24 -14.71
CA ASN A 559 7.11 -12.01 -14.58
C ASN A 559 8.04 -11.40 -13.51
N VAL A 560 8.72 -12.27 -12.77
CA VAL A 560 9.84 -11.90 -11.89
C VAL A 560 11.14 -12.19 -12.63
N THR A 561 12.05 -11.23 -12.63
CA THR A 561 13.32 -11.29 -13.34
C THR A 561 14.27 -12.26 -12.65
N LEU A 562 14.67 -13.33 -13.35
CA LEU A 562 15.67 -14.28 -12.89
C LEU A 562 17.04 -14.01 -13.50
N LYS A 563 18.05 -13.94 -12.62
CA LYS A 563 19.47 -13.91 -12.94
C LYS A 563 20.09 -15.29 -12.73
N LYS A 564 21.36 -15.45 -13.11
CA LYS A 564 22.11 -16.70 -12.88
C LYS A 564 22.25 -17.01 -11.38
N HIS A 565 22.44 -15.95 -10.57
CA HIS A 565 22.39 -15.99 -9.12
C HIS A 565 21.32 -15.00 -8.65
N ASN A 566 20.39 -15.48 -7.85
CA ASN A 566 19.32 -14.69 -7.26
C ASN A 566 19.41 -14.81 -5.75
N ARG A 567 19.17 -13.69 -5.08
CA ARG A 567 19.06 -13.64 -3.63
C ARG A 567 17.87 -12.77 -3.29
N TRP A 568 16.94 -13.33 -2.52
CA TRP A 568 15.77 -12.62 -2.04
C TRP A 568 15.76 -12.63 -0.52
N ARG A 569 15.46 -11.48 0.08
CA ARG A 569 15.13 -11.37 1.49
C ARG A 569 13.61 -11.51 1.65
N VAL A 570 13.19 -12.36 2.58
CA VAL A 570 11.79 -12.50 2.97
C VAL A 570 11.40 -11.28 3.79
N VAL A 571 10.38 -10.56 3.35
CA VAL A 571 9.82 -9.38 4.02
C VAL A 571 8.33 -9.60 4.29
N SER A 572 7.74 -8.79 5.17
CA SER A 572 6.34 -9.00 5.61
C SER A 572 5.31 -8.96 4.47
N ASP A 573 5.64 -8.30 3.36
CA ASP A 573 4.78 -8.06 2.20
C ASP A 573 5.22 -8.87 0.95
N GLY A 574 6.24 -9.73 1.05
CA GLY A 574 6.66 -10.60 -0.04
C GLY A 574 8.16 -10.92 -0.03
N LEU A 575 8.76 -10.92 -1.23
CA LEU A 575 10.19 -11.13 -1.44
C LEU A 575 10.83 -9.85 -2.00
N GLU A 576 11.88 -9.38 -1.35
CA GLU A 576 12.68 -8.23 -1.78
C GLU A 576 14.00 -8.72 -2.39
N VAL A 577 14.41 -8.15 -3.52
CA VAL A 577 15.70 -8.50 -4.14
C VAL A 577 16.84 -7.98 -3.27
N ASP A 578 17.67 -8.89 -2.77
CA ASP A 578 18.85 -8.54 -1.97
C ASP A 578 20.07 -8.43 -2.90
N SER A 579 20.40 -7.18 -3.23
CA SER A 579 21.52 -6.84 -4.11
C SER A 579 22.81 -6.75 -3.31
N ALA A 580 23.22 -7.83 -2.64
CA ALA A 580 24.58 -7.88 -2.10
C ALA A 580 25.55 -7.85 -3.29
N GLU A 581 26.36 -6.79 -3.37
CA GLU A 581 27.50 -6.73 -4.29
C GLU A 581 28.27 -8.04 -4.16
N GLN A 582 28.51 -8.69 -5.31
CA GLN A 582 29.31 -9.90 -5.42
C GLN A 582 30.73 -9.59 -4.96
N THR A 583 30.95 -9.63 -3.65
CA THR A 583 32.28 -9.79 -3.10
C THR A 583 32.54 -11.27 -3.24
N GLU A 584 33.47 -11.63 -4.12
CA GLU A 584 34.13 -12.94 -4.10
C GLU A 584 34.82 -13.06 -2.73
N GLU A 585 34.06 -13.39 -1.69
CA GLU A 585 34.60 -13.79 -0.41
C GLU A 585 35.27 -15.14 -0.61
N LYS A 586 36.57 -15.09 -0.82
CA LYS A 586 37.49 -16.20 -0.65
C LYS A 586 37.50 -16.58 0.83
N ASN A 587 36.45 -17.24 1.32
CA ASN A 587 36.36 -17.69 2.70
C ASN A 587 37.18 -18.97 2.90
N THR A 588 38.48 -18.77 3.17
CA THR A 588 39.28 -19.72 3.95
C THR A 588 38.77 -19.70 5.39
N SER A 589 37.70 -20.43 5.70
CA SER A 589 37.25 -20.59 7.08
C SER A 589 37.09 -22.06 7.44
N ASP A 590 37.54 -22.38 8.65
CA ASP A 590 37.41 -23.68 9.30
C ASP A 590 35.94 -23.90 9.71
N ALA A 591 35.10 -24.37 8.79
CA ALA A 591 33.66 -24.48 8.99
C ALA A 591 33.29 -25.65 9.92
N ALA A 592 32.34 -25.43 10.84
CA ALA A 592 31.80 -26.47 11.72
C ALA A 592 30.71 -27.34 11.04
N ALA A 593 30.14 -26.86 9.94
CA ALA A 593 29.17 -27.57 9.13
C ALA A 593 29.37 -27.20 7.65
N LEU A 594 29.26 -28.20 6.77
CA LEU A 594 29.31 -28.05 5.32
C LEU A 594 27.93 -28.41 4.77
N TYR A 595 27.30 -27.49 4.06
CA TYR A 595 25.94 -27.68 3.56
C TYR A 595 25.94 -28.09 2.08
N GLY A 596 25.10 -29.07 1.75
CA GLY A 596 24.97 -29.60 0.40
C GLY A 596 24.80 -31.12 0.38
N ASP A 597 24.31 -31.62 -0.75
CA ASP A 597 24.04 -33.06 -0.91
C ASP A 597 25.24 -33.84 -1.47
N LYS A 598 26.27 -33.13 -1.97
CA LYS A 598 27.48 -33.70 -2.58
C LYS A 598 28.75 -32.94 -2.17
N PHE A 599 29.79 -33.69 -1.84
CA PHE A 599 31.12 -33.15 -1.54
C PHE A 599 32.20 -33.98 -2.21
N SER A 600 33.24 -33.32 -2.71
CA SER A 600 34.48 -33.98 -3.11
C SER A 600 35.56 -33.68 -2.09
N TRP A 601 36.44 -34.61 -1.79
CA TRP A 601 37.50 -34.42 -0.82
C TRP A 601 38.81 -34.95 -1.37
N GLN A 602 39.76 -34.05 -1.58
CA GLN A 602 41.06 -34.35 -2.16
C GLN A 602 42.11 -34.58 -1.07
N LEU A 603 42.90 -35.64 -1.23
CA LEU A 603 44.08 -35.94 -0.41
C LEU A 603 45.33 -35.77 -1.27
N ILE A 604 46.21 -34.88 -0.85
CA ILE A 604 47.34 -34.39 -1.63
C ILE A 604 48.67 -34.75 -0.95
N GLY A 605 49.60 -35.20 -1.76
CA GLY A 605 50.92 -35.67 -1.39
C GLY A 605 52.02 -34.65 -1.62
N LYS A 606 53.26 -35.13 -1.61
CA LYS A 606 54.45 -34.34 -1.97
C LYS A 606 54.30 -33.74 -3.37
N GLU A 607 54.79 -32.51 -3.57
CA GLU A 607 54.74 -31.79 -4.86
C GLU A 607 53.31 -31.60 -5.40
N GLU A 608 52.33 -31.39 -4.51
CA GLU A 608 50.92 -31.17 -4.86
C GLU A 608 50.25 -32.33 -5.62
N ASN A 609 50.79 -33.53 -5.48
CA ASN A 609 50.29 -34.72 -6.15
C ASN A 609 49.03 -35.27 -5.44
N GLY A 610 47.84 -35.09 -6.03
CA GLY A 610 46.62 -35.72 -5.55
C GLY A 610 46.70 -37.25 -5.64
N PHE A 611 46.91 -37.93 -4.51
CA PHE A 611 47.10 -39.39 -4.47
C PHE A 611 45.81 -40.15 -4.18
N ALA A 612 44.80 -39.47 -3.62
CA ALA A 612 43.47 -40.01 -3.46
C ALA A 612 42.38 -38.93 -3.46
N SER A 613 41.16 -39.32 -3.77
CA SER A 613 39.96 -38.49 -3.69
C SER A 613 38.78 -39.28 -3.12
N MET A 614 37.85 -38.57 -2.49
CA MET A 614 36.59 -39.11 -2.02
C MET A 614 35.44 -38.31 -2.61
N GLU A 615 34.39 -39.00 -3.06
CA GLU A 615 33.12 -38.39 -3.43
C GLU A 615 32.07 -38.86 -2.42
N ILE A 616 31.41 -37.92 -1.76
CA ILE A 616 30.40 -38.14 -0.73
C ILE A 616 29.07 -37.66 -1.32
N ASP A 617 28.17 -38.58 -1.63
CA ASP A 617 26.82 -38.30 -2.14
C ASP A 617 25.79 -38.73 -1.09
N ILE A 618 25.28 -37.75 -0.35
CA ILE A 618 24.38 -37.98 0.79
C ILE A 618 23.02 -38.49 0.31
N ARG A 619 22.53 -37.98 -0.83
CA ARG A 619 21.23 -38.38 -1.41
C ARG A 619 21.29 -39.76 -2.06
N ALA A 620 22.36 -40.05 -2.79
CA ALA A 620 22.59 -41.38 -3.34
C ALA A 620 23.03 -42.38 -2.26
N GLN A 621 23.20 -41.94 -1.00
CA GLN A 621 23.63 -42.78 0.11
C GLN A 621 24.93 -43.51 -0.23
N GLN A 622 25.87 -42.80 -0.85
CA GLN A 622 27.05 -43.39 -1.46
C GLN A 622 28.32 -42.61 -1.14
N PHE A 623 29.35 -43.37 -0.78
CA PHE A 623 30.73 -42.93 -0.63
C PHE A 623 31.58 -43.61 -1.68
N ILE A 624 32.39 -42.85 -2.41
CA ILE A 624 33.35 -43.39 -3.37
C ILE A 624 34.75 -42.93 -2.96
N PHE A 625 35.68 -43.85 -2.85
CA PHE A 625 37.09 -43.55 -2.63
C PHE A 625 37.88 -43.95 -3.88
N THR A 626 38.72 -43.06 -4.39
CA THR A 626 39.62 -43.35 -5.52
C THR A 626 41.06 -43.10 -5.11
N ALA A 627 41.91 -44.12 -5.22
CA ALA A 627 43.36 -43.99 -5.13
C ALA A 627 43.97 -43.90 -6.52
N TYR A 628 44.97 -43.03 -6.69
CA TYR A 628 45.72 -42.87 -7.94
C TYR A 628 47.06 -43.61 -7.86
N PRO A 629 47.60 -44.13 -8.99
CA PRO A 629 48.81 -44.94 -8.99
C PRO A 629 50.09 -44.09 -8.85
N ILE A 630 50.31 -43.53 -7.66
CA ILE A 630 51.45 -42.67 -7.31
C ILE A 630 51.99 -43.04 -5.91
N VAL A 631 53.20 -42.60 -5.58
CA VAL A 631 53.72 -42.58 -4.19
C VAL A 631 53.21 -41.30 -3.50
N PRO A 632 52.36 -41.37 -2.46
CA PRO A 632 51.81 -40.19 -1.81
C PRO A 632 52.87 -39.22 -1.29
N HIS A 633 53.84 -39.72 -0.51
CA HIS A 633 54.93 -38.90 0.02
C HIS A 633 56.12 -39.78 0.40
N SER A 634 57.21 -39.71 -0.37
CA SER A 634 58.40 -40.58 -0.23
C SER A 634 59.01 -40.61 1.16
N ASP A 635 58.90 -39.49 1.89
CA ASP A 635 59.58 -39.30 3.18
C ASP A 635 58.78 -39.85 4.38
N PHE A 636 57.54 -40.33 4.18
CA PHE A 636 56.72 -40.93 5.23
C PHE A 636 56.68 -42.46 5.11
N ALA A 637 57.50 -43.15 5.93
CA ALA A 637 57.54 -44.62 5.99
C ALA A 637 56.32 -45.26 6.72
N THR A 638 55.44 -44.43 7.30
CA THR A 638 54.27 -44.83 8.10
C THR A 638 52.95 -44.53 7.39
N GLU A 639 51.83 -44.73 8.08
CA GLU A 639 50.51 -44.25 7.64
C GLU A 639 50.58 -42.73 7.41
N TYR A 640 50.19 -42.32 6.21
CA TYR A 640 50.20 -40.95 5.72
C TYR A 640 48.79 -40.39 5.59
N ALA A 641 47.81 -41.24 5.25
CA ALA A 641 46.40 -40.90 5.33
C ALA A 641 45.55 -42.12 5.69
N ALA A 642 44.43 -41.89 6.37
CA ALA A 642 43.43 -42.91 6.64
C ALA A 642 42.02 -42.33 6.52
N VAL A 643 41.09 -43.15 6.07
CA VAL A 643 39.66 -42.81 6.00
C VAL A 643 38.88 -43.95 6.63
N THR A 644 38.07 -43.68 7.63
CA THR A 644 37.23 -44.67 8.30
C THR A 644 35.79 -44.17 8.35
N ILE A 645 34.84 -45.01 7.94
CA ILE A 645 33.41 -44.69 8.05
C ILE A 645 32.80 -45.60 9.10
N TYR A 646 32.08 -44.99 10.04
CA TYR A 646 31.34 -45.68 11.08
C TYR A 646 29.84 -45.53 10.84
N ASN A 647 29.08 -46.59 11.05
CA ASN A 647 27.64 -46.50 11.09
C ASN A 647 27.14 -45.89 12.42
N THR A 648 25.82 -45.72 12.54
CA THR A 648 25.16 -45.16 13.74
C THR A 648 25.40 -45.93 15.05
N ARG A 649 25.95 -47.15 14.99
CA ARG A 649 26.34 -47.96 16.16
C ARG A 649 27.82 -47.89 16.48
N GLY A 650 28.60 -47.07 15.77
CA GLY A 650 30.05 -46.97 15.89
C GLY A 650 30.81 -48.14 15.27
N THR A 651 30.18 -48.96 14.43
CA THR A 651 30.85 -50.06 13.73
C THR A 651 31.51 -49.53 12.45
N VAL A 652 32.78 -49.87 12.23
CA VAL A 652 33.49 -49.58 10.97
C VAL A 652 32.81 -50.31 9.81
N VAL A 653 32.26 -49.57 8.86
CA VAL A 653 31.65 -50.09 7.62
C VAL A 653 32.56 -49.90 6.40
N TYR A 654 33.56 -49.02 6.51
CA TYR A 654 34.58 -48.80 5.49
C TYR A 654 35.87 -48.32 6.13
N ARG A 655 37.02 -48.75 5.61
CA ARG A 655 38.32 -48.24 6.04
C ARG A 655 39.35 -48.32 4.94
N GLN A 656 40.12 -47.24 4.78
CA GLN A 656 41.37 -47.20 4.04
C GLN A 656 42.50 -46.67 4.90
N SER A 657 43.68 -47.24 4.71
CA SER A 657 44.92 -46.87 5.39
C SER A 657 46.04 -46.85 4.36
N ILE A 658 46.68 -45.70 4.20
CA ILE A 658 47.61 -45.41 3.11
C ILE A 658 48.97 -45.09 3.70
N LYS A 659 50.01 -45.80 3.26
CA LYS A 659 51.41 -45.51 3.63
C LYS A 659 52.02 -44.52 2.66
N GLY A 660 52.75 -43.53 3.17
CA GLY A 660 53.28 -42.44 2.34
C GLY A 660 54.31 -42.89 1.31
N SER A 661 55.25 -43.75 1.70
CA SER A 661 56.39 -44.16 0.89
C SER A 661 56.10 -45.34 -0.05
N VAL A 662 54.85 -45.78 -0.19
CA VAL A 662 54.47 -46.96 -0.98
C VAL A 662 53.71 -46.53 -2.24
N GLN A 663 54.15 -47.04 -3.39
CA GLN A 663 53.45 -46.86 -4.67
C GLN A 663 52.05 -47.47 -4.59
N LEU A 664 51.02 -46.65 -4.82
CA LEU A 664 49.64 -47.11 -4.91
C LEU A 664 49.36 -47.78 -6.26
N GLY A 665 48.44 -48.75 -6.27
CA GLY A 665 48.09 -49.53 -7.46
C GLY A 665 47.01 -48.93 -8.36
N GLY A 666 46.40 -47.80 -7.98
CA GLY A 666 45.21 -47.26 -8.63
C GLY A 666 43.98 -48.13 -8.40
N TYR A 667 42.96 -47.63 -7.69
CA TYR A 667 41.72 -48.37 -7.46
C TYR A 667 40.57 -47.44 -7.06
N THR A 668 39.34 -47.92 -7.21
CA THR A 668 38.13 -47.22 -6.76
C THR A 668 37.28 -48.19 -5.94
N ASP A 669 36.91 -47.76 -4.74
CA ASP A 669 36.02 -48.49 -3.84
C ASP A 669 34.76 -47.70 -3.56
N VAL A 670 33.66 -48.41 -3.34
CA VAL A 670 32.33 -47.83 -3.10
C VAL A 670 31.75 -48.39 -1.81
N CYS A 671 31.20 -47.53 -0.96
CA CYS A 671 30.53 -47.87 0.28
C CYS A 671 29.17 -47.16 0.38
N GLY A 672 28.20 -47.78 1.05
CA GLY A 672 26.93 -47.12 1.36
C GLY A 672 27.06 -46.17 2.55
N LEU A 673 26.32 -45.07 2.51
CA LEU A 673 26.22 -44.07 3.58
C LEU A 673 24.77 -43.96 4.03
N ASP A 674 24.54 -43.74 5.32
CA ASP A 674 23.24 -43.33 5.84
C ASP A 674 23.39 -42.06 6.66
N GLU A 675 22.27 -41.39 6.94
CA GLU A 675 22.23 -40.32 7.94
C GLU A 675 22.79 -40.83 9.28
N ASP A 676 23.47 -39.94 10.00
CA ASP A 676 24.19 -40.20 11.25
C ASP A 676 25.44 -41.10 11.15
N TYR A 677 25.85 -41.54 9.96
CA TYR A 677 27.17 -42.16 9.79
C TYR A 677 28.27 -41.12 10.00
N THR A 678 29.45 -41.54 10.47
CA THR A 678 30.59 -40.62 10.65
C THR A 678 31.76 -41.01 9.77
N ILE A 679 32.32 -40.04 9.05
CA ILE A 679 33.52 -40.15 8.23
C ILE A 679 34.68 -39.53 9.02
N GLU A 680 35.59 -40.37 9.49
CA GLU A 680 36.84 -39.98 10.12
C GLU A 680 37.96 -39.98 9.08
N VAL A 681 38.68 -38.87 8.97
CA VAL A 681 39.81 -38.74 8.05
C VAL A 681 41.04 -38.28 8.82
N PHE A 682 42.15 -38.98 8.58
CA PHE A 682 43.47 -38.60 9.00
C PHE A 682 44.33 -38.30 7.77
N HIS A 683 45.10 -37.21 7.81
CA HIS A 683 46.13 -36.85 6.85
C HIS A 683 47.34 -36.28 7.58
N ALA A 684 48.53 -36.84 7.38
CA ALA A 684 49.72 -36.50 8.17
C ALA A 684 50.13 -35.02 8.08
N GLU A 685 49.78 -34.34 7.00
CA GLU A 685 50.08 -32.91 6.80
C GLU A 685 48.87 -31.98 7.03
N GLY A 686 47.64 -32.50 6.95
CA GLY A 686 46.41 -31.69 7.03
C GLY A 686 46.40 -30.45 6.12
N ALA A 687 45.64 -29.43 6.52
CA ALA A 687 45.46 -28.14 5.87
C ALA A 687 45.23 -28.26 4.36
N ASP A 688 46.04 -27.57 3.55
CA ASP A 688 45.91 -27.53 2.10
C ASP A 688 46.14 -28.90 1.42
N GLN A 689 46.66 -29.88 2.18
CA GLN A 689 46.87 -31.24 1.69
C GLN A 689 45.66 -32.17 1.92
N SER A 690 44.63 -31.70 2.61
CA SER A 690 43.37 -32.42 2.79
C SER A 690 42.23 -31.43 2.66
N VAL A 691 41.59 -31.39 1.49
CA VAL A 691 40.64 -30.31 1.17
C VAL A 691 39.30 -30.92 0.80
N ILE A 692 38.28 -30.64 1.61
CA ILE A 692 36.89 -30.84 1.20
C ILE A 692 36.53 -29.70 0.27
N ARG A 693 35.88 -30.00 -0.83
CA ARG A 693 35.35 -29.04 -1.78
C ARG A 693 33.87 -29.31 -1.94
N ASN A 694 33.11 -28.23 -2.06
CA ASN A 694 31.79 -28.33 -2.63
C ASN A 694 32.00 -28.17 -4.14
N PRO A 695 31.87 -29.26 -4.92
CA PRO A 695 32.18 -29.24 -6.35
C PRO A 695 31.26 -28.31 -7.16
N LEU A 696 30.27 -27.68 -6.52
CA LEU A 696 29.13 -27.02 -7.14
C LEU A 696 29.19 -25.49 -7.02
N ASN A 697 29.70 -24.95 -5.90
CA ASN A 697 29.93 -23.51 -5.71
C ASN A 697 31.43 -23.15 -5.68
N GLY A 698 32.32 -24.14 -5.72
CA GLY A 698 33.77 -23.95 -5.73
C GLY A 698 34.35 -23.64 -4.35
N GLU A 699 33.53 -23.62 -3.29
CA GLU A 699 34.02 -23.47 -1.92
C GLU A 699 34.90 -24.66 -1.55
N SER A 700 35.97 -24.35 -0.82
CA SER A 700 36.98 -25.33 -0.41
C SER A 700 37.37 -25.10 1.03
N TRP A 701 37.36 -26.16 1.81
CA TRP A 701 37.64 -26.19 3.24
C TRP A 701 38.84 -27.09 3.50
N PRO A 702 40.04 -26.51 3.69
CA PRO A 702 41.20 -27.24 4.22
C PRO A 702 40.86 -27.90 5.55
N GLN A 703 41.31 -29.13 5.76
CA GLN A 703 40.95 -29.95 6.92
C GLN A 703 42.15 -30.14 7.84
N PRO A 704 41.97 -30.15 9.17
CA PRO A 704 43.07 -30.46 10.09
C PRO A 704 43.60 -31.89 9.87
N GLN A 705 44.74 -32.21 10.47
CA GLN A 705 45.36 -33.55 10.34
C GLN A 705 44.42 -34.69 10.70
N HIS A 706 43.47 -34.47 11.61
CA HIS A 706 42.46 -35.43 12.00
C HIS A 706 41.12 -34.71 12.13
N VAL A 707 40.09 -35.25 11.47
CA VAL A 707 38.74 -34.68 11.48
C VAL A 707 37.69 -35.78 11.41
N ILE A 708 36.56 -35.55 12.07
CA ILE A 708 35.40 -36.44 12.01
C ILE A 708 34.20 -35.62 11.55
N TRP A 709 33.53 -36.09 10.51
CA TRP A 709 32.32 -35.50 9.97
C TRP A 709 31.15 -36.47 10.14
N GLN A 710 30.06 -36.04 10.75
CA GLN A 710 28.79 -36.76 10.77
C GLN A 710 27.97 -36.38 9.54
N ILE A 711 27.36 -37.38 8.92
CA ILE A 711 26.40 -37.21 7.83
C ILE A 711 25.07 -36.78 8.43
N THR A 712 24.50 -35.71 7.91
CA THR A 712 23.19 -35.18 8.31
C THR A 712 22.31 -35.07 7.07
N ALA A 713 20.99 -34.92 7.26
CA ALA A 713 20.08 -34.61 6.16
C ALA A 713 20.42 -33.32 5.39
N ARG A 714 21.28 -32.43 5.92
CA ARG A 714 21.62 -31.12 5.31
C ARG A 714 23.05 -31.03 4.76
N GLY A 715 23.88 -32.06 4.97
CA GLY A 715 25.30 -32.01 4.66
C GLY A 715 26.18 -32.73 5.68
N LEU A 716 27.40 -32.24 5.88
CA LEU A 716 28.37 -32.78 6.83
C LEU A 716 28.49 -31.87 8.06
N GLN A 717 28.37 -32.42 9.26
CA GLN A 717 28.60 -31.69 10.51
C GLN A 717 29.87 -32.18 11.19
N ARG A 718 30.79 -31.26 11.53
CA ARG A 718 32.05 -31.65 12.17
C ARG A 718 31.81 -31.99 13.63
N LEU A 719 32.29 -33.16 14.04
CA LEU A 719 32.30 -33.56 15.44
C LEU A 719 33.59 -33.03 16.09
N THR A 720 33.45 -32.33 17.21
CA THR A 720 34.60 -31.95 18.03
C THR A 720 35.23 -33.19 18.63
N THR A 721 36.49 -33.43 18.28
CA THR A 721 37.34 -34.39 18.97
C THR A 721 37.64 -33.85 20.37
N ASN A 722 37.06 -34.48 21.40
CA ASN A 722 37.48 -34.27 22.80
C ASN A 722 38.80 -34.96 23.09
#